data_AF-A0A9D6IJ02-F1
#
_entry.id   AF-A0A9D6IJ02-F1
#
_cell.length_a   1.000
_cell.length_b   1.000
_cell.length_c   1.000
_cell.angle_alpha   90.00
_cell.angle_beta   90.00
_cell.angle_gamma   90.00
#
_symmetry.space_group_name_H-M   'P 1'
#
loop_
_entity.id
_entity.type
_entity.pdbx_description
1 polymer ?
#
loop_
_entity_poly.entity_id
_entity_poly.type
_entity_poly.pdbx_seq_one_letter_code
_entity_poly.pdbx_strand_id
1 'polypeptide(L)'
;MKRFLLVAGFFVLGAGTASADYVLVKININKLNFFPELNQGGNGGQPGMVGGNKGGPQSGNFGGAGIGGGPGPGIGGGPGPGIGGGPGPGIGGGGPRPGNFGGGLGGGGPRPGNFGGGGLGGGGPRPGNFGGAGIGGGGLGGGGPQPGNFGGGLGGGGPQPGGGNLGMPGGNPNGGQPGGNQGNPSASDDDPNAKWVYIYIEIKGNKGAFPTPFGPIYRYDHRWGKNNWLPDSKLLPIKLKPLPETPFIVEFKNKLAKEKRQKEKSIDNFLALARWALSRGELKSMHEAMAEAAKIEAAHANVLRYTSVKRSLAQPFKVDDPAQRELLATLREKRNIFKDSDAGHFRVYYTPKGDNDHVTKNSVDRRLAMMEETLETFYYWFALQEKSPQPNLPKYRLNALLATSKEAFTTLHLDWGRTPMTADGFTPRRDNLVVMSATPRLRDPLYHEFRSLLATKLEEANAKLAKLKISITADDLVSGKIAENKLAGQAAIYIAAAQTAFVVAKALEDEAERHTVTNETTRQLLIASEMFPRAVQIPDWMVEGLAAFFETPVGTLYPTIGAANWTHLVSFKYFHKKGKFPLASEALGNVINDSYFQKARSAAREAQENRTSEALKKKNYEAWEVARCTSWSFVYYLAQNHRLDCLFNYGKELGKLPRDMDLNAAVLQATFAKSFDLTDAQDARQIDDIKKKNLATAWFEMMLGTNLADAQMQDSLLKARAKRDEPPPPPVKSNPNNGPGGFPGPGGFPGPGPGGPAPGGFPGPGAGGPAPGGFPGPGAGGPAPGGFPGPGAGGPAPGGFPGPGGRGS
;
A
#
# COMPACT_ATOMS: atom_id res chain seq x y z
N MET A 1 -53.97 35.52 -14.42
CA MET A 1 -54.37 34.22 -13.83
C MET A 1 -53.44 33.13 -14.35
N LYS A 2 -53.00 32.21 -13.46
CA LYS A 2 -52.80 30.75 -13.62
C LYS A 2 -52.16 30.19 -14.92
N ARG A 3 -51.23 29.23 -14.90
CA ARG A 3 -50.35 28.62 -13.86
C ARG A 3 -49.24 27.89 -14.65
N PHE A 4 -47.97 28.23 -14.47
CA PHE A 4 -46.85 27.32 -14.81
C PHE A 4 -46.42 26.66 -13.50
N LEU A 5 -46.33 25.32 -13.47
CA LEU A 5 -45.97 24.57 -12.27
C LEU A 5 -44.86 23.57 -12.55
N LEU A 6 -43.76 23.78 -11.83
CA LEU A 6 -42.55 22.95 -11.74
C LEU A 6 -42.82 21.44 -11.69
N VAL A 7 -42.12 20.71 -12.57
CA VAL A 7 -41.67 19.33 -12.28
C VAL A 7 -40.17 19.25 -12.61
N ALA A 8 -39.37 19.95 -11.82
CA ALA A 8 -37.91 19.91 -11.86
C ALA A 8 -37.39 19.47 -10.48
N GLY A 9 -37.33 18.15 -10.27
CA GLY A 9 -36.86 17.61 -9.00
C GLY A 9 -37.23 16.15 -8.76
N PHE A 10 -36.55 15.21 -9.44
CA PHE A 10 -36.33 13.84 -8.94
C PHE A 10 -35.24 13.06 -9.72
N PHE A 11 -34.09 13.70 -10.02
CA PHE A 11 -32.97 13.04 -10.72
C PHE A 11 -31.57 13.26 -10.08
N VAL A 12 -31.52 13.55 -8.78
CA VAL A 12 -30.23 13.81 -8.07
C VAL A 12 -29.63 12.56 -7.40
N LEU A 13 -30.41 11.49 -7.17
CA LEU A 13 -29.94 10.28 -6.49
C LEU A 13 -29.13 9.30 -7.36
N GLY A 14 -29.00 9.54 -8.67
CA GLY A 14 -28.22 8.70 -9.59
C GLY A 14 -26.79 9.19 -9.87
N ALA A 15 -26.42 10.40 -9.42
CA ALA A 15 -25.16 11.06 -9.79
C ALA A 15 -23.99 10.83 -8.82
N GLY A 16 -24.23 10.24 -7.64
CA GLY A 16 -23.24 10.16 -6.55
C GLY A 16 -21.98 9.33 -6.83
N THR A 17 -22.01 8.45 -7.83
CA THR A 17 -20.83 7.70 -8.32
C THR A 17 -20.20 8.33 -9.57
N ALA A 18 -20.84 9.34 -10.17
CA ALA A 18 -20.43 9.86 -11.48
C ALA A 18 -19.24 10.82 -11.44
N SER A 19 -18.88 11.32 -10.25
CA SER A 19 -17.74 12.22 -9.98
C SER A 19 -16.86 11.73 -8.82
N ALA A 20 -16.88 10.43 -8.53
CA ALA A 20 -16.09 9.82 -7.46
C ALA A 20 -14.88 9.11 -8.06
N ASP A 21 -13.72 9.76 -8.04
CA ASP A 21 -12.47 9.21 -8.58
C ASP A 21 -11.91 8.07 -7.73
N TYR A 22 -12.41 7.88 -6.52
CA TYR A 22 -12.15 6.70 -5.69
C TYR A 22 -13.44 6.07 -5.17
N VAL A 23 -13.49 4.74 -5.19
CA VAL A 23 -14.54 3.96 -4.53
C VAL A 23 -13.91 3.00 -3.54
N LEU A 24 -14.36 3.05 -2.29
CA LEU A 24 -14.11 1.99 -1.32
C LEU A 24 -15.01 0.81 -1.67
N VAL A 25 -14.39 -0.30 -2.04
CA VAL A 25 -15.07 -1.59 -2.25
C VAL A 25 -14.84 -2.46 -1.03
N LYS A 26 -15.92 -3.00 -0.43
CA LYS A 26 -15.86 -3.96 0.67
C LYS A 26 -16.56 -5.24 0.24
N ILE A 27 -15.91 -6.40 0.39
CA ILE A 27 -16.47 -7.71 0.04
C ILE A 27 -16.53 -8.60 1.29
N ASN A 28 -17.71 -9.14 1.60
CA ASN A 28 -17.85 -10.15 2.64
C ASN A 28 -17.53 -11.52 2.04
N ILE A 29 -16.34 -12.06 2.33
CA ILE A 29 -15.87 -13.29 1.68
C ILE A 29 -16.70 -14.52 2.08
N ASN A 30 -17.31 -14.53 3.27
CA ASN A 30 -18.20 -15.61 3.71
C ASN A 30 -19.45 -15.77 2.82
N LYS A 31 -19.81 -14.72 2.07
CA LYS A 31 -20.99 -14.68 1.20
C LYS A 31 -20.62 -14.57 -0.29
N LEU A 32 -19.34 -14.75 -0.64
CA LEU A 32 -18.86 -14.60 -2.00
C LEU A 32 -19.33 -15.74 -2.90
N ASN A 33 -20.36 -15.45 -3.69
CA ASN A 33 -20.84 -16.29 -4.77
C ASN A 33 -21.14 -15.40 -5.98
N PHE A 34 -20.50 -15.68 -7.12
CA PHE A 34 -20.74 -14.93 -8.35
C PHE A 34 -22.07 -15.31 -9.03
N PHE A 35 -22.64 -16.47 -8.71
CA PHE A 35 -23.90 -16.97 -9.25
C PHE A 35 -24.78 -17.48 -8.11
N PRO A 36 -25.34 -16.59 -7.27
CA PRO A 36 -26.31 -16.98 -6.25
C PRO A 36 -27.47 -17.72 -6.92
N GLU A 37 -27.92 -18.80 -6.29
CA GLU A 37 -29.15 -19.46 -6.70
C GLU A 37 -30.31 -18.51 -6.40
N LEU A 38 -30.85 -17.90 -7.46
CA LEU A 38 -32.12 -17.20 -7.38
C LEU A 38 -33.16 -18.25 -7.01
N ASN A 39 -33.54 -18.26 -5.74
CA ASN A 39 -34.40 -19.28 -5.18
C ASN A 39 -35.77 -19.23 -5.87
N GLN A 40 -35.98 -20.09 -6.86
CA GLN A 40 -37.24 -20.17 -7.63
C GLN A 40 -38.41 -20.69 -6.78
N GLY A 41 -38.12 -21.19 -5.56
CA GLY A 41 -39.09 -21.66 -4.58
C GLY A 41 -39.80 -20.54 -3.81
N GLY A 42 -40.55 -19.71 -4.54
CA GLY A 42 -41.47 -18.72 -3.97
C GLY A 42 -42.76 -18.73 -4.77
N ASN A 43 -43.58 -19.78 -4.60
CA ASN A 43 -44.85 -19.94 -5.31
C ASN A 43 -45.87 -18.91 -4.79
N GLY A 44 -45.71 -17.67 -5.23
CA GLY A 44 -46.60 -16.55 -4.89
C GLY A 44 -47.99 -16.88 -5.39
N GLY A 45 -48.89 -17.17 -4.44
CA GLY A 45 -50.26 -17.54 -4.76
C GLY A 45 -50.90 -16.51 -5.68
N GLN A 46 -51.62 -16.99 -6.70
CA GLN A 46 -52.43 -16.12 -7.55
C GLN A 46 -53.27 -15.20 -6.66
N PRO A 47 -53.30 -13.88 -6.90
CA PRO A 47 -54.21 -13.01 -6.17
C PRO A 47 -55.63 -13.49 -6.43
N GLY A 48 -56.28 -14.01 -5.39
CA GLY A 48 -57.61 -14.59 -5.49
C GLY A 48 -58.59 -13.54 -5.99
N MET A 49 -59.26 -13.81 -7.11
CA MET A 49 -60.35 -12.97 -7.58
C MET A 49 -61.48 -13.01 -6.57
N VAL A 50 -61.74 -11.87 -5.94
CA VAL A 50 -62.82 -11.69 -4.97
C VAL A 50 -64.16 -11.89 -5.69
N GLY A 51 -64.91 -12.92 -5.28
CA GLY A 51 -66.25 -13.19 -5.79
C GLY A 51 -67.25 -12.12 -5.37
N GLY A 52 -67.53 -11.17 -6.26
CA GLY A 52 -68.59 -10.18 -6.10
C GLY A 52 -69.92 -10.67 -6.68
N ASN A 53 -70.80 -11.21 -5.83
CA ASN A 53 -72.14 -11.65 -6.23
C ASN A 53 -73.14 -10.49 -6.27
N LYS A 54 -73.78 -10.21 -7.43
CA LYS A 54 -75.07 -9.48 -7.52
C LYS A 54 -75.69 -9.50 -8.93
N GLY A 55 -76.90 -10.08 -9.03
CA GLY A 55 -78.02 -9.65 -9.89
C GLY A 55 -77.88 -9.67 -11.42
N GLY A 56 -78.67 -10.53 -12.09
CA GLY A 56 -79.02 -10.40 -13.52
C GLY A 56 -80.18 -9.41 -13.76
N PRO A 57 -80.92 -9.47 -14.90
CA PRO A 57 -80.98 -10.55 -15.88
C PRO A 57 -80.91 -10.11 -17.38
N GLN A 58 -81.32 -11.04 -18.28
CA GLN A 58 -81.87 -10.87 -19.65
C GLN A 58 -81.00 -11.07 -20.93
N SER A 59 -81.20 -12.27 -21.52
CA SER A 59 -81.66 -12.55 -22.92
C SER A 59 -80.76 -12.42 -24.18
N GLY A 60 -80.85 -13.45 -25.05
CA GLY A 60 -80.44 -13.48 -26.49
C GLY A 60 -79.05 -14.11 -26.71
N ASN A 61 -78.81 -15.34 -27.21
CA ASN A 61 -79.48 -16.24 -28.16
C ASN A 61 -79.36 -15.86 -29.66
N PHE A 62 -78.30 -16.34 -30.32
CA PHE A 62 -78.12 -16.68 -31.76
C PHE A 62 -76.72 -17.31 -31.93
N GLY A 63 -76.43 -18.32 -32.76
CA GLY A 63 -77.26 -19.19 -33.61
C GLY A 63 -76.75 -19.32 -35.05
N GLY A 64 -76.17 -20.48 -35.43
CA GLY A 64 -75.75 -20.84 -36.82
C GLY A 64 -74.23 -20.67 -37.10
N ALA A 65 -73.46 -21.68 -37.53
CA ALA A 65 -73.47 -22.48 -38.78
C ALA A 65 -72.75 -21.78 -39.96
N GLY A 66 -71.86 -22.41 -40.76
CA GLY A 66 -71.30 -23.78 -40.74
C GLY A 66 -70.42 -24.06 -41.99
N ILE A 67 -69.98 -25.32 -42.17
CA ILE A 67 -69.56 -25.98 -43.45
C ILE A 67 -68.38 -25.33 -44.23
N GLY A 68 -67.19 -25.94 -44.31
CA GLY A 68 -66.79 -26.94 -45.34
C GLY A 68 -65.92 -26.27 -46.44
N GLY A 69 -65.06 -26.91 -47.23
CA GLY A 69 -64.53 -28.28 -47.30
C GLY A 69 -63.81 -28.51 -48.66
N GLY A 70 -62.73 -29.30 -48.71
CA GLY A 70 -62.21 -29.91 -49.96
C GLY A 70 -61.06 -29.21 -50.74
N PRO A 71 -60.43 -29.90 -51.73
CA PRO A 71 -58.99 -29.68 -52.04
C PRO A 71 -58.54 -29.59 -53.54
N GLY A 72 -57.42 -28.90 -53.78
CA GLY A 72 -56.50 -29.05 -54.94
C GLY A 72 -56.97 -28.55 -56.32
N PRO A 73 -56.20 -28.77 -57.41
CA PRO A 73 -54.73 -28.76 -57.54
C PRO A 73 -54.21 -28.04 -58.84
N GLY A 74 -52.87 -27.94 -59.02
CA GLY A 74 -52.21 -27.59 -60.31
C GLY A 74 -51.03 -26.62 -60.19
N ILE A 75 -49.95 -26.58 -61.01
CA ILE A 75 -49.09 -27.53 -61.77
C ILE A 75 -48.08 -26.63 -62.54
N GLY A 76 -46.83 -27.09 -62.71
CA GLY A 76 -45.80 -26.52 -63.64
C GLY A 76 -44.63 -25.77 -62.96
N GLY A 77 -43.36 -25.92 -63.36
CA GLY A 77 -42.76 -26.86 -64.32
C GLY A 77 -41.36 -26.48 -64.85
N GLY A 78 -40.28 -27.04 -64.25
CA GLY A 78 -38.98 -27.47 -64.85
C GLY A 78 -38.04 -26.46 -65.58
N PRO A 79 -36.86 -26.90 -66.11
CA PRO A 79 -36.01 -28.07 -65.79
C PRO A 79 -34.48 -27.75 -65.58
N GLY A 80 -33.64 -28.78 -65.34
CA GLY A 80 -32.15 -28.72 -65.16
C GLY A 80 -31.32 -28.68 -66.47
N PRO A 81 -30.00 -29.08 -66.54
CA PRO A 81 -29.21 -30.06 -65.74
C PRO A 81 -27.89 -29.44 -65.14
N GLY A 82 -26.80 -30.11 -64.70
CA GLY A 82 -26.44 -31.52 -64.38
C GLY A 82 -24.96 -31.89 -64.75
N ILE A 83 -24.37 -32.95 -64.12
CA ILE A 83 -22.99 -33.52 -64.32
C ILE A 83 -21.84 -32.60 -63.78
N GLY A 84 -20.70 -32.99 -63.18
CA GLY A 84 -20.00 -34.24 -62.77
C GLY A 84 -18.46 -34.00 -62.70
N GLY A 85 -17.56 -34.72 -62.02
CA GLY A 85 -17.62 -35.81 -61.03
C GLY A 85 -16.33 -36.68 -60.98
N GLY A 86 -15.62 -36.81 -59.83
CA GLY A 86 -14.48 -37.76 -59.64
C GLY A 86 -13.23 -37.26 -58.85
N PRO A 87 -12.25 -38.13 -58.45
CA PRO A 87 -11.30 -37.84 -57.35
C PRO A 87 -9.77 -38.10 -57.57
N GLY A 88 -8.92 -37.38 -56.80
CA GLY A 88 -7.50 -37.71 -56.48
C GLY A 88 -6.42 -37.43 -57.55
N PRO A 89 -5.14 -37.79 -57.34
CA PRO A 89 -4.24 -37.47 -56.20
C PRO A 89 -2.87 -36.88 -56.64
N GLY A 90 -2.01 -36.35 -55.74
CA GLY A 90 -0.56 -36.18 -56.09
C GLY A 90 0.32 -35.15 -55.34
N ILE A 91 1.14 -35.65 -54.39
CA ILE A 91 2.59 -35.44 -54.18
C ILE A 91 3.25 -34.03 -54.35
N GLY A 92 4.03 -33.64 -53.31
CA GLY A 92 5.14 -32.67 -53.37
C GLY A 92 4.90 -31.41 -52.53
N GLY A 93 5.80 -30.93 -51.66
CA GLY A 93 7.15 -31.37 -51.31
C GLY A 93 8.06 -30.15 -51.10
N GLY A 94 8.61 -29.97 -49.88
CA GLY A 94 9.59 -28.90 -49.60
C GLY A 94 9.27 -28.04 -48.36
N GLY A 95 9.98 -28.29 -47.27
CA GLY A 95 10.23 -27.25 -46.26
C GLY A 95 11.47 -26.43 -46.63
N PRO A 96 11.85 -25.46 -45.79
CA PRO A 96 13.24 -25.49 -45.35
C PRO A 96 13.44 -25.29 -43.84
N ARG A 97 14.50 -25.92 -43.33
CA ARG A 97 15.09 -25.74 -41.99
C ARG A 97 16.08 -24.55 -41.98
N PRO A 98 16.52 -24.08 -40.79
CA PRO A 98 17.26 -22.81 -40.68
C PRO A 98 18.73 -22.93 -41.11
N GLY A 99 19.25 -21.83 -41.69
CA GLY A 99 20.67 -21.68 -42.06
C GLY A 99 21.42 -20.73 -41.13
N ASN A 100 22.62 -21.12 -40.72
CA ASN A 100 23.52 -20.35 -39.85
C ASN A 100 24.87 -20.12 -40.54
N PHE A 101 25.14 -18.89 -40.96
CA PHE A 101 26.44 -18.30 -41.33
C PHE A 101 26.23 -16.75 -41.31
N GLY A 102 27.19 -15.87 -41.05
CA GLY A 102 28.62 -16.08 -40.80
C GLY A 102 29.47 -14.93 -41.35
N GLY A 103 29.55 -13.80 -40.64
CA GLY A 103 30.55 -12.72 -40.83
C GLY A 103 30.35 -11.74 -42.00
N GLY A 104 30.77 -10.47 -41.81
CA GLY A 104 31.03 -9.54 -42.94
C GLY A 104 30.52 -8.08 -42.81
N LEU A 105 31.21 -7.26 -42.01
CA LEU A 105 31.49 -5.81 -42.21
C LEU A 105 30.42 -4.85 -42.80
N GLY A 106 30.12 -3.79 -42.03
CA GLY A 106 29.88 -2.43 -42.56
C GLY A 106 28.47 -1.85 -42.36
N GLY A 107 28.39 -0.61 -41.83
CA GLY A 107 27.15 0.19 -41.81
C GLY A 107 26.91 0.95 -40.49
N GLY A 108 27.19 2.25 -40.47
CA GLY A 108 27.12 3.10 -39.28
C GLY A 108 25.75 3.17 -38.57
N GLY A 109 25.80 3.20 -37.24
CA GLY A 109 24.62 3.48 -36.40
C GLY A 109 24.30 4.99 -36.30
N PRO A 110 23.04 5.37 -36.11
CA PRO A 110 22.65 6.77 -35.93
C PRO A 110 22.94 7.26 -34.50
N ARG A 111 23.65 8.39 -34.37
CA ARG A 111 23.78 9.15 -33.12
C ARG A 111 22.73 10.28 -33.02
N PRO A 112 22.42 10.78 -31.80
CA PRO A 112 21.29 11.68 -31.58
C PRO A 112 21.57 13.13 -32.03
N GLY A 113 20.48 13.85 -32.35
CA GLY A 113 20.54 15.24 -32.80
C GLY A 113 21.05 16.22 -31.73
N ASN A 114 21.97 17.08 -32.15
CA ASN A 114 22.57 18.14 -31.35
C ASN A 114 21.85 19.47 -31.61
N PHE A 115 21.28 20.12 -30.59
CA PHE A 115 20.77 21.49 -30.73
C PHE A 115 21.93 22.48 -30.58
N GLY A 116 22.30 23.14 -31.68
CA GLY A 116 23.44 24.05 -31.72
C GLY A 116 23.15 25.41 -31.08
N GLY A 117 24.14 25.93 -30.36
CA GLY A 117 24.23 27.37 -30.07
C GLY A 117 24.85 28.11 -31.26
N GLY A 118 24.28 29.26 -31.61
CA GLY A 118 24.87 30.21 -32.56
C GLY A 118 25.57 31.33 -31.80
N GLY A 119 26.85 31.58 -32.11
CA GLY A 119 27.62 32.69 -31.56
C GLY A 119 28.17 33.61 -32.65
N LEU A 120 28.07 34.92 -32.39
CA LEU A 120 28.84 36.01 -32.99
C LEU A 120 29.26 36.86 -31.76
N GLY A 121 30.51 37.21 -31.47
CA GLY A 121 31.64 37.51 -32.36
C GLY A 121 31.57 38.99 -32.74
N GLY A 122 32.41 39.91 -32.24
CA GLY A 122 33.47 39.83 -31.23
C GLY A 122 34.12 41.22 -31.05
N GLY A 123 35.12 41.37 -30.17
CA GLY A 123 35.97 42.58 -30.10
C GLY A 123 36.15 43.21 -28.70
N GLY A 124 37.37 43.16 -28.18
CA GLY A 124 37.93 44.20 -27.29
C GLY A 124 39.03 44.96 -28.05
N PRO A 125 39.99 45.63 -27.37
CA PRO A 125 40.09 45.93 -25.94
C PRO A 125 40.45 47.42 -25.63
N ARG A 126 40.30 47.89 -24.38
CA ARG A 126 41.32 48.60 -23.56
C ARG A 126 40.76 49.27 -22.28
N PRO A 127 41.60 49.62 -21.29
CA PRO A 127 41.18 50.03 -19.93
C PRO A 127 41.15 51.55 -19.72
N GLY A 128 40.45 51.99 -18.67
CA GLY A 128 40.46 53.37 -18.19
C GLY A 128 40.26 53.44 -16.67
N ASN A 129 41.17 54.11 -15.97
CA ASN A 129 41.22 54.20 -14.50
C ASN A 129 41.13 55.67 -14.06
N PHE A 130 40.01 56.05 -13.43
CA PHE A 130 39.78 57.31 -12.71
C PHE A 130 38.62 57.08 -11.71
N GLY A 131 38.55 57.65 -10.51
CA GLY A 131 39.52 58.53 -9.84
C GLY A 131 38.93 59.83 -9.28
N GLY A 132 38.32 59.78 -8.09
CA GLY A 132 38.24 60.93 -7.16
C GLY A 132 36.92 61.73 -7.06
N ALA A 133 36.51 61.98 -5.80
CA ALA A 133 35.79 63.13 -5.19
C ALA A 133 34.63 63.86 -5.93
N GLY A 134 33.57 64.37 -5.27
CA GLY A 134 33.19 64.36 -3.84
C GLY A 134 32.27 65.57 -3.49
N ILE A 135 31.55 65.52 -2.34
CA ILE A 135 30.80 66.65 -1.69
C ILE A 135 29.60 67.19 -2.51
N GLY A 136 28.42 67.54 -1.99
CA GLY A 136 27.72 67.42 -0.69
C GLY A 136 26.20 67.36 -1.00
N GLY A 137 25.23 67.20 -0.11
CA GLY A 137 25.04 67.78 1.22
C GLY A 137 23.63 68.38 1.26
N GLY A 138 22.73 67.87 2.10
CA GLY A 138 21.33 68.31 2.18
C GLY A 138 20.40 67.21 2.68
N GLY A 139 20.08 67.22 3.97
CA GLY A 139 19.11 66.29 4.57
C GLY A 139 17.77 66.96 4.85
N LEU A 140 16.74 66.16 5.15
CA LEU A 140 15.63 66.52 6.05
C LEU A 140 14.71 65.30 6.28
N GLY A 141 14.44 64.99 7.56
CA GLY A 141 13.14 64.50 8.03
C GLY A 141 12.76 63.02 7.88
N GLY A 142 12.68 62.32 9.04
CA GLY A 142 11.39 61.74 9.44
C GLY A 142 11.25 60.21 9.57
N GLY A 143 11.34 59.71 10.81
CA GLY A 143 10.39 58.73 11.34
C GLY A 143 10.54 57.24 10.98
N GLY A 144 11.26 56.48 11.81
CA GLY A 144 11.07 55.04 11.93
C GLY A 144 10.14 54.68 13.10
N PRO A 145 9.38 53.56 13.05
CA PRO A 145 8.58 53.08 14.18
C PRO A 145 9.40 52.13 15.10
N GLN A 146 9.44 52.46 16.40
CA GLN A 146 9.91 51.57 17.47
C GLN A 146 8.78 50.65 18.00
N PRO A 147 9.10 49.56 18.72
CA PRO A 147 8.12 48.57 19.16
C PRO A 147 7.37 48.98 20.44
N GLY A 148 6.10 48.55 20.54
CA GLY A 148 5.26 48.80 21.71
C GLY A 148 5.59 47.89 22.89
N ASN A 149 5.95 48.50 24.02
CA ASN A 149 6.10 47.87 25.32
C ASN A 149 4.86 48.16 26.18
N PHE A 150 4.35 47.17 26.92
CA PHE A 150 3.32 47.37 27.95
C PHE A 150 3.75 46.67 29.24
N GLY A 151 3.86 47.43 30.32
CA GLY A 151 4.20 46.94 31.65
C GLY A 151 3.79 47.93 32.75
N GLY A 152 3.51 47.41 33.95
CA GLY A 152 3.03 48.16 35.11
C GLY A 152 1.69 47.61 35.61
N GLY A 153 1.50 47.26 36.89
CA GLY A 153 2.38 47.50 38.05
C GLY A 153 2.18 46.54 39.24
N LEU A 154 2.65 46.99 40.41
CA LEU A 154 3.08 46.18 41.56
C LEU A 154 2.03 46.03 42.69
N GLY A 155 2.27 45.04 43.55
CA GLY A 155 1.65 44.87 44.88
C GLY A 155 0.69 43.67 44.96
N GLY A 156 0.68 42.82 45.99
CA GLY A 156 1.50 42.78 47.20
C GLY A 156 0.69 42.19 48.36
N GLY A 157 1.16 41.09 48.97
CA GLY A 157 0.57 40.48 50.19
C GLY A 157 -0.14 39.13 49.99
N GLY A 158 0.17 38.16 50.85
CA GLY A 158 -0.72 37.06 51.23
C GLY A 158 -1.16 37.26 52.70
N PRO A 159 -1.54 36.21 53.46
CA PRO A 159 -1.94 34.85 53.06
C PRO A 159 -3.24 34.35 53.74
N GLN A 160 -3.74 33.16 53.33
CA GLN A 160 -4.55 32.23 54.15
C GLN A 160 -6.00 32.71 54.57
N PRO A 161 -6.82 31.95 55.34
CA PRO A 161 -7.65 30.84 54.80
C PRO A 161 -9.13 30.85 55.28
N GLY A 162 -9.91 29.83 54.87
CA GLY A 162 -11.29 29.59 55.32
C GLY A 162 -12.33 29.96 54.24
N GLY A 163 -13.49 29.32 54.12
CA GLY A 163 -14.18 28.44 55.08
C GLY A 163 -15.59 28.99 55.27
N GLY A 164 -16.61 28.39 54.62
CA GLY A 164 -17.96 28.97 54.59
C GLY A 164 -18.99 28.03 54.00
N ASN A 165 -19.65 27.27 54.86
CA ASN A 165 -20.73 26.34 54.52
C ASN A 165 -22.10 27.01 54.71
N LEU A 166 -22.89 27.11 53.64
CA LEU A 166 -24.33 27.39 53.62
C LEU A 166 -24.88 26.62 52.39
N GLY A 167 -25.99 25.89 52.42
CA GLY A 167 -27.07 25.80 53.39
C GLY A 167 -28.39 25.69 52.59
N MET A 168 -29.10 24.55 52.67
CA MET A 168 -30.34 24.32 51.91
C MET A 168 -31.51 25.21 52.41
N PRO A 169 -32.62 25.29 51.66
CA PRO A 169 -33.71 24.34 51.90
C PRO A 169 -34.37 23.77 50.62
N GLY A 170 -35.02 22.61 50.74
CA GLY A 170 -35.60 21.87 49.62
C GLY A 170 -37.06 22.22 49.25
N GLY A 171 -37.57 21.54 48.21
CA GLY A 171 -38.95 21.58 47.73
C GLY A 171 -39.29 20.28 46.99
N ASN A 172 -40.56 19.84 47.08
CA ASN A 172 -40.99 18.45 46.83
C ASN A 172 -41.60 18.26 45.39
N PRO A 173 -42.27 17.15 45.00
CA PRO A 173 -41.83 16.41 43.81
C PRO A 173 -42.96 16.05 42.82
N ASN A 174 -43.10 16.71 41.67
CA ASN A 174 -43.94 16.14 40.61
C ASN A 174 -43.76 16.79 39.22
N GLY A 175 -43.99 15.97 38.19
CA GLY A 175 -44.34 16.43 36.85
C GLY A 175 -43.19 16.55 35.85
N GLY A 176 -43.29 15.80 34.74
CA GLY A 176 -42.49 16.04 33.54
C GLY A 176 -41.49 14.93 33.19
N GLN A 177 -41.97 13.72 32.93
CA GLN A 177 -41.19 12.69 32.24
C GLN A 177 -41.00 13.12 30.77
N PRO A 178 -39.79 13.49 30.31
CA PRO A 178 -39.59 13.89 28.92
C PRO A 178 -39.64 12.62 28.07
N GLY A 179 -40.55 12.58 27.10
CA GLY A 179 -40.64 11.51 26.11
C GLY A 179 -39.43 11.48 25.19
N GLY A 180 -38.30 10.98 25.71
CA GLY A 180 -37.10 10.70 24.94
C GLY A 180 -37.40 9.61 23.92
N ASN A 181 -37.70 10.04 22.69
CA ASN A 181 -37.87 9.16 21.54
C ASN A 181 -36.59 8.33 21.39
N GLN A 182 -36.62 7.08 21.88
CA GLN A 182 -35.52 6.14 21.71
C GLN A 182 -35.43 5.84 20.22
N GLY A 183 -34.56 6.60 19.53
CA GLY A 183 -34.21 6.36 18.15
C GLY A 183 -33.75 4.92 18.04
N ASN A 184 -34.61 4.09 17.45
CA ASN A 184 -34.39 2.66 17.29
C ASN A 184 -33.00 2.49 16.69
N PRO A 185 -32.02 1.89 17.41
CA PRO A 185 -30.65 1.85 16.94
C PRO A 185 -30.66 1.10 15.62
N SER A 186 -30.38 1.82 14.52
CA SER A 186 -30.43 1.24 13.17
C SER A 186 -29.61 -0.03 13.18
N ALA A 187 -30.30 -1.17 13.10
CA ALA A 187 -29.68 -2.48 13.19
C ALA A 187 -28.60 -2.52 12.11
N SER A 188 -27.34 -2.55 12.53
CA SER A 188 -26.24 -2.52 11.60
C SER A 188 -26.30 -3.77 10.75
N ASP A 189 -26.57 -3.63 9.44
CA ASP A 189 -26.51 -4.66 8.40
C ASP A 189 -25.09 -5.25 8.18
N ASP A 190 -24.26 -5.18 9.21
CA ASP A 190 -22.95 -5.81 9.32
C ASP A 190 -23.14 -7.08 10.15
N ASP A 191 -23.45 -8.17 9.44
CA ASP A 191 -23.35 -9.56 9.92
C ASP A 191 -22.12 -9.73 10.84
N PRO A 192 -22.30 -10.10 12.13
CA PRO A 192 -21.23 -10.06 13.13
C PRO A 192 -20.12 -11.07 12.85
N ASN A 193 -20.38 -12.06 11.99
CA ASN A 193 -19.39 -13.06 11.58
C ASN A 193 -18.69 -12.68 10.25
N ALA A 194 -19.06 -11.56 9.62
CA ALA A 194 -18.60 -11.20 8.28
C ALA A 194 -17.08 -10.93 8.21
N LYS A 195 -16.40 -11.74 7.39
CA LYS A 195 -15.01 -11.51 7.01
C LYS A 195 -14.94 -10.51 5.86
N TRP A 196 -14.64 -9.25 6.18
CA TRP A 196 -14.54 -8.17 5.18
C TRP A 196 -13.11 -8.01 4.66
N VAL A 197 -12.91 -8.21 3.35
CA VAL A 197 -11.78 -7.60 2.62
C VAL A 197 -12.25 -6.26 2.07
N TYR A 198 -11.38 -5.25 2.06
CA TYR A 198 -11.71 -3.94 1.52
C TYR A 198 -10.48 -3.23 0.96
N ILE A 199 -10.70 -2.41 -0.06
CA ILE A 199 -9.67 -1.54 -0.65
C ILE A 199 -10.32 -0.37 -1.39
N TYR A 200 -9.56 0.70 -1.58
CA TYR A 200 -9.95 1.82 -2.43
C TYR A 200 -9.45 1.57 -3.86
N ILE A 201 -10.33 1.77 -4.85
CA ILE A 201 -10.01 1.66 -6.27
C ILE A 201 -10.16 3.04 -6.91
N GLU A 202 -9.10 3.50 -7.57
CA GLU A 202 -9.14 4.68 -8.44
C GLU A 202 -9.97 4.35 -9.70
N ILE A 203 -11.07 5.07 -9.89
CA ILE A 203 -11.98 4.94 -11.03
C ILE A 203 -11.60 5.99 -12.07
N LYS A 204 -11.31 5.55 -13.30
CA LYS A 204 -10.99 6.40 -14.44
C LYS A 204 -12.10 6.29 -15.48
N GLY A 205 -12.48 7.41 -16.08
CA GLY A 205 -13.40 7.42 -17.23
C GLY A 205 -14.72 6.70 -16.98
N ASN A 206 -15.61 7.32 -16.21
CA ASN A 206 -16.99 6.87 -16.09
C ASN A 206 -17.67 6.86 -17.48
N LYS A 207 -18.07 5.67 -17.95
CA LYS A 207 -18.73 5.45 -19.25
C LYS A 207 -20.24 5.25 -19.11
N GLY A 208 -20.81 5.76 -18.01
CA GLY A 208 -22.21 5.61 -17.65
C GLY A 208 -22.52 4.26 -16.99
N ALA A 209 -23.80 4.08 -16.67
CA ALA A 209 -24.33 2.83 -16.16
C ALA A 209 -25.37 2.25 -17.12
N PHE A 210 -25.52 0.93 -17.12
CA PHE A 210 -26.65 0.26 -17.73
C PHE A 210 -27.49 -0.46 -16.66
N PRO A 211 -28.84 -0.39 -16.72
CA PRO A 211 -29.69 -1.04 -15.74
C PRO A 211 -29.71 -2.56 -15.96
N THR A 212 -29.82 -3.31 -14.87
CA THR A 212 -30.19 -4.73 -14.88
C THR A 212 -31.32 -4.98 -13.88
N PRO A 213 -32.04 -6.11 -13.95
CA PRO A 213 -33.07 -6.47 -12.96
C PRO A 213 -32.57 -6.51 -11.50
N PHE A 214 -31.26 -6.55 -11.29
CA PHE A 214 -30.62 -6.68 -9.98
C PHE A 214 -29.92 -5.40 -9.49
N GLY A 215 -30.00 -4.30 -10.25
CA GLY A 215 -29.33 -3.03 -9.97
C GLY A 215 -28.53 -2.50 -11.18
N PRO A 216 -28.06 -1.24 -11.13
CA PRO A 216 -27.22 -0.69 -12.19
C PRO A 216 -25.81 -1.29 -12.18
N ILE A 217 -25.23 -1.40 -13.37
CA ILE A 217 -23.82 -1.75 -13.57
C ILE A 217 -23.11 -0.54 -14.17
N TYR A 218 -22.15 -0.01 -13.45
CA TYR A 218 -21.32 1.11 -13.87
C TYR A 218 -20.15 0.63 -14.72
N ARG A 219 -19.87 1.31 -15.84
CA ARG A 219 -18.71 1.04 -16.69
C ARG A 219 -17.56 1.98 -16.33
N TYR A 220 -16.40 1.42 -16.04
CA TYR A 220 -15.22 2.17 -15.65
C TYR A 220 -13.93 1.62 -16.26
N ASP A 221 -12.91 2.47 -16.30
CA ASP A 221 -11.52 2.09 -16.51
C ASP A 221 -10.78 2.21 -15.17
N HIS A 222 -9.63 1.54 -15.05
CA HIS A 222 -8.74 1.66 -13.89
C HIS A 222 -7.30 1.40 -14.31
N ARG A 223 -6.34 1.41 -13.38
CA ARG A 223 -4.91 1.32 -13.73
C ARG A 223 -4.46 -0.03 -14.31
N TRP A 224 -5.28 -1.08 -14.25
CA TRP A 224 -4.96 -2.41 -14.81
C TRP A 224 -5.86 -2.82 -15.99
N GLY A 225 -6.89 -2.04 -16.33
CA GLY A 225 -7.93 -2.47 -17.26
C GLY A 225 -8.85 -1.36 -17.77
N LYS A 226 -9.62 -1.68 -18.80
CA LYS A 226 -10.62 -0.77 -19.41
C LYS A 226 -11.94 -1.48 -19.63
N ASN A 227 -13.04 -0.72 -19.57
CA ASN A 227 -14.41 -1.20 -19.75
C ASN A 227 -14.88 -2.22 -18.71
N ASN A 228 -14.25 -2.27 -17.54
CA ASN A 228 -14.66 -3.10 -16.42
C ASN A 228 -16.05 -2.69 -15.91
N TRP A 229 -16.73 -3.64 -15.27
CA TRP A 229 -18.09 -3.49 -14.76
C TRP A 229 -18.10 -3.53 -13.23
N LEU A 230 -18.66 -2.49 -12.63
CA LEU A 230 -18.85 -2.35 -11.18
C LEU A 230 -20.35 -2.44 -10.87
N PRO A 231 -20.83 -3.51 -10.22
CA PRO A 231 -22.24 -3.70 -9.94
C PRO A 231 -22.62 -3.01 -8.62
N ASP A 232 -23.67 -2.19 -8.64
CA ASP A 232 -24.32 -1.71 -7.42
C ASP A 232 -25.60 -2.52 -7.20
N SER A 233 -25.50 -3.57 -6.36
CA SER A 233 -26.59 -4.50 -6.12
C SER A 233 -26.58 -5.00 -4.68
N LYS A 234 -27.72 -4.85 -3.99
CA LYS A 234 -27.94 -5.38 -2.65
C LYS A 234 -27.93 -6.91 -2.57
N LEU A 235 -28.02 -7.61 -3.72
CA LEU A 235 -27.96 -9.07 -3.79
C LEU A 235 -26.52 -9.60 -3.78
N LEU A 236 -25.54 -8.74 -4.06
CA LEU A 236 -24.13 -9.10 -4.05
C LEU A 236 -23.51 -8.80 -2.67
N PRO A 237 -22.50 -9.56 -2.24
CA PRO A 237 -21.79 -9.33 -0.96
C PRO A 237 -20.80 -8.15 -1.04
N ILE A 238 -21.06 -7.18 -1.91
CA ILE A 238 -20.19 -6.07 -2.28
C ILE A 238 -20.86 -4.77 -1.80
N LYS A 239 -20.24 -4.08 -0.84
CA LYS A 239 -20.65 -2.73 -0.42
C LYS A 239 -19.73 -1.71 -1.09
N LEU A 240 -20.31 -0.77 -1.84
CA LEU A 240 -19.60 0.34 -2.47
C LEU A 240 -19.80 1.61 -1.63
N LYS A 241 -18.73 2.37 -1.38
CA LYS A 241 -18.81 3.74 -0.86
C LYS A 241 -17.99 4.67 -1.77
N PRO A 242 -18.63 5.52 -2.59
CA PRO A 242 -17.90 6.53 -3.35
C PRO A 242 -17.26 7.56 -2.41
N LEU A 243 -16.10 8.06 -2.81
CA LEU A 243 -15.42 9.16 -2.16
C LEU A 243 -15.38 10.34 -3.14
N PRO A 244 -16.08 11.45 -2.85
CA PRO A 244 -16.10 12.62 -3.71
C PRO A 244 -14.84 13.49 -3.49
N GLU A 245 -13.66 12.91 -3.72
CA GLU A 245 -12.44 13.70 -3.94
C GLU A 245 -12.36 14.08 -5.43
N THR A 246 -12.01 15.33 -5.74
CA THR A 246 -11.63 15.73 -7.10
C THR A 246 -10.30 15.05 -7.46
N PRO A 247 -10.08 14.56 -8.69
CA PRO A 247 -8.88 13.79 -8.97
C PRO A 247 -7.68 14.73 -8.93
N PHE A 248 -6.64 14.34 -8.19
CA PHE A 248 -5.48 15.19 -7.89
C PHE A 248 -4.92 15.87 -9.16
N ILE A 249 -4.79 15.14 -10.27
CA ILE A 249 -4.26 15.67 -11.54
C ILE A 249 -5.11 16.83 -12.09
N VAL A 250 -6.43 16.82 -11.90
CA VAL A 250 -7.33 17.92 -12.33
C VAL A 250 -7.16 19.12 -11.39
N GLU A 251 -7.17 18.89 -10.08
CA GLU A 251 -6.95 19.96 -9.09
C GLU A 251 -5.57 20.63 -9.30
N PHE A 252 -4.52 19.82 -9.50
CA PHE A 252 -3.17 20.26 -9.81
C PHE A 252 -3.11 21.09 -11.09
N LYS A 253 -3.68 20.61 -12.20
CA LYS A 253 -3.71 21.38 -13.46
C LYS A 253 -4.45 22.70 -13.30
N ASN A 254 -5.55 22.72 -12.54
CA ASN A 254 -6.29 23.95 -12.27
C ASN A 254 -5.47 24.95 -11.44
N LYS A 255 -4.78 24.52 -10.37
CA LYS A 255 -3.89 25.39 -9.60
C LYS A 255 -2.68 25.85 -10.42
N LEU A 256 -2.01 24.96 -11.16
CA LEU A 256 -0.89 25.31 -12.03
C LEU A 256 -1.31 26.32 -13.12
N ALA A 257 -2.48 26.14 -13.73
CA ALA A 257 -3.02 27.08 -14.70
C ALA A 257 -3.39 28.44 -14.07
N LYS A 258 -3.88 28.46 -12.82
CA LYS A 258 -4.11 29.69 -12.06
C LYS A 258 -2.80 30.46 -11.82
N GLU A 259 -1.77 29.80 -11.31
CA GLU A 259 -0.47 30.43 -11.05
C GLU A 259 0.20 30.93 -12.34
N LYS A 260 0.08 30.18 -13.46
CA LYS A 260 0.58 30.62 -14.78
C LYS A 260 -0.06 31.91 -15.30
N ARG A 261 -1.30 32.24 -14.87
CA ARG A 261 -2.07 33.41 -15.29
C ARG A 261 -1.84 34.65 -14.41
N GLN A 262 -1.13 34.52 -13.29
CA GLN A 262 -0.80 35.67 -12.45
C GLN A 262 0.13 36.62 -13.22
N LYS A 263 -0.09 37.94 -13.04
CA LYS A 263 0.77 38.97 -13.63
C LYS A 263 2.18 38.91 -13.03
N GLU A 264 2.23 38.82 -11.70
CA GLU A 264 3.44 38.59 -10.92
C GLU A 264 3.45 37.11 -10.50
N LYS A 265 4.46 36.37 -10.94
CA LYS A 265 4.58 34.93 -10.70
C LYS A 265 5.52 34.69 -9.53
N SER A 266 4.99 34.25 -8.39
CA SER A 266 5.81 33.83 -7.25
C SER A 266 6.42 32.46 -7.51
N ILE A 267 7.75 32.35 -7.39
CA ILE A 267 8.46 31.06 -7.45
C ILE A 267 8.01 30.13 -6.31
N ASP A 268 7.72 30.66 -5.13
CA ASP A 268 7.29 29.87 -3.96
C ASP A 268 5.97 29.13 -4.23
N ASN A 269 5.07 29.73 -5.00
CA ASN A 269 3.82 29.06 -5.40
C ASN A 269 4.09 27.84 -6.29
N PHE A 270 5.05 27.93 -7.23
CA PHE A 270 5.44 26.78 -8.06
C PHE A 270 6.23 25.74 -7.28
N LEU A 271 7.08 26.14 -6.32
CA LEU A 271 7.77 25.23 -5.40
C LEU A 271 6.79 24.51 -4.47
N ALA A 272 5.76 25.21 -3.97
CA ALA A 272 4.68 24.61 -3.18
C ALA A 272 3.87 23.60 -4.01
N LEU A 273 3.54 23.91 -5.28
CA LEU A 273 2.91 22.97 -6.19
C LEU A 273 3.79 21.75 -6.49
N ALA A 274 5.11 21.93 -6.65
CA ALA A 274 6.06 20.84 -6.84
C ALA A 274 6.12 19.92 -5.61
N ARG A 275 6.23 20.49 -4.40
CA ARG A 275 6.19 19.75 -3.12
C ARG A 275 4.86 19.00 -2.93
N TRP A 276 3.73 19.61 -3.29
CA TRP A 276 2.41 19.00 -3.18
C TRP A 276 2.17 17.88 -4.19
N ALA A 277 2.69 17.98 -5.42
CA ALA A 277 2.66 16.87 -6.38
C ALA A 277 3.58 15.74 -5.94
N LEU A 278 4.79 16.05 -5.46
CA LEU A 278 5.74 15.05 -4.98
C LEU A 278 5.18 14.26 -3.79
N SER A 279 4.50 14.93 -2.85
CA SER A 279 3.92 14.25 -1.68
C SER A 279 2.72 13.35 -2.00
N ARG A 280 2.25 13.37 -3.25
CA ARG A 280 1.26 12.45 -3.82
C ARG A 280 1.86 11.39 -4.76
N GLY A 281 3.18 11.35 -4.92
CA GLY A 281 3.88 10.46 -5.87
C GLY A 281 3.80 10.91 -7.33
N GLU A 282 3.27 12.10 -7.61
CA GLU A 282 3.00 12.57 -8.98
C GLU A 282 4.23 13.28 -9.57
N LEU A 283 5.31 12.51 -9.78
CA LEU A 283 6.60 13.01 -10.30
C LEU A 283 6.45 13.83 -11.59
N LYS A 284 5.56 13.43 -12.50
CA LYS A 284 5.29 14.18 -13.72
C LYS A 284 4.77 15.59 -13.43
N SER A 285 3.78 15.71 -12.55
CA SER A 285 3.24 17.02 -12.12
C SER A 285 4.28 17.83 -11.34
N MET A 286 5.11 17.19 -10.51
CA MET A 286 6.24 17.86 -9.86
C MET A 286 7.21 18.44 -10.89
N HIS A 287 7.60 17.68 -11.93
CA HIS A 287 8.44 18.17 -13.01
C HIS A 287 7.80 19.30 -13.82
N GLU A 288 6.48 19.24 -14.07
CA GLU A 288 5.73 20.32 -14.74
C GLU A 288 5.77 21.63 -13.91
N ALA A 289 5.63 21.55 -12.58
CA ALA A 289 5.76 22.73 -11.71
C ALA A 289 7.20 23.27 -11.64
N MET A 290 8.20 22.38 -11.50
CA MET A 290 9.62 22.78 -11.46
C MET A 290 10.11 23.38 -12.78
N ALA A 291 9.57 22.94 -13.92
CA ALA A 291 9.86 23.54 -15.21
C ALA A 291 9.34 24.98 -15.34
N GLU A 292 8.32 25.38 -14.58
CA GLU A 292 7.85 26.77 -14.53
C GLU A 292 8.62 27.60 -13.50
N ALA A 293 8.93 27.02 -12.32
CA ALA A 293 9.79 27.66 -11.33
C ALA A 293 11.15 28.08 -11.93
N ALA A 294 11.75 27.20 -12.74
CA ALA A 294 13.02 27.48 -13.43
C ALA A 294 12.96 28.60 -14.49
N LYS A 295 11.77 28.92 -15.03
CA LYS A 295 11.58 30.06 -15.95
C LYS A 295 11.46 31.39 -15.23
N ILE A 296 11.10 31.38 -13.94
CA ILE A 296 10.98 32.56 -13.09
C ILE A 296 12.37 32.91 -12.54
N GLU A 297 13.01 31.94 -11.88
CA GLU A 297 14.32 32.15 -11.27
C GLU A 297 15.16 30.86 -11.31
N ALA A 298 15.91 30.68 -12.40
CA ALA A 298 16.78 29.51 -12.58
C ALA A 298 17.90 29.39 -11.52
N ALA A 299 18.29 30.53 -10.91
CA ALA A 299 19.32 30.60 -9.88
C ALA A 299 18.82 30.26 -8.46
N HIS A 300 17.50 30.11 -8.27
CA HIS A 300 16.93 29.81 -6.95
C HIS A 300 17.47 28.48 -6.40
N ALA A 301 17.84 28.44 -5.12
CA ALA A 301 18.56 27.32 -4.52
C ALA A 301 17.88 25.95 -4.72
N ASN A 302 16.55 25.89 -4.60
CA ASN A 302 15.79 24.65 -4.83
C ASN A 302 15.77 24.23 -6.31
N VAL A 303 15.78 25.19 -7.25
CA VAL A 303 15.84 24.91 -8.69
C VAL A 303 17.23 24.38 -9.08
N LEU A 304 18.29 24.98 -8.55
CA LEU A 304 19.67 24.51 -8.74
C LEU A 304 19.87 23.10 -8.16
N ARG A 305 19.42 22.84 -6.92
CA ARG A 305 19.47 21.51 -6.29
C ARG A 305 18.70 20.48 -7.14
N TYR A 306 17.45 20.75 -7.48
CA TYR A 306 16.63 19.87 -8.33
C TYR A 306 17.29 19.58 -9.68
N THR A 307 17.84 20.59 -10.34
CA THR A 307 18.50 20.42 -11.66
C THR A 307 19.78 19.59 -11.55
N SER A 308 20.55 19.76 -10.47
CA SER A 308 21.74 18.96 -10.18
C SER A 308 21.39 17.49 -9.91
N VAL A 309 20.40 17.23 -9.05
CA VAL A 309 19.87 15.89 -8.76
C VAL A 309 19.35 15.23 -10.04
N LYS A 310 18.50 15.92 -10.81
CA LYS A 310 17.92 15.40 -12.06
C LYS A 310 18.98 15.03 -13.09
N ARG A 311 20.04 15.85 -13.24
CA ARG A 311 21.16 15.54 -14.14
C ARG A 311 21.91 14.28 -13.68
N SER A 312 22.07 14.12 -12.38
CA SER A 312 22.88 13.04 -11.81
C SER A 312 22.12 11.71 -11.80
N LEU A 313 20.81 11.73 -11.53
CA LEU A 313 19.91 10.57 -11.68
C LEU A 313 19.61 10.20 -13.14
N ALA A 314 20.08 10.98 -14.12
CA ALA A 314 20.07 10.56 -15.51
C ALA A 314 21.29 9.68 -15.88
N GLN A 315 22.14 9.31 -14.90
CA GLN A 315 23.37 8.53 -15.12
C GLN A 315 23.33 7.20 -14.32
N PRO A 316 23.45 6.04 -14.98
CA PRO A 316 23.33 4.74 -14.33
C PRO A 316 24.47 4.47 -13.35
N PHE A 317 24.18 3.75 -12.26
CA PHE A 317 25.20 3.27 -11.32
C PHE A 317 25.87 2.01 -11.90
N LYS A 318 27.06 2.18 -12.49
CA LYS A 318 27.67 1.13 -13.34
C LYS A 318 28.35 0.00 -12.57
N VAL A 319 28.88 0.28 -11.38
CA VAL A 319 29.67 -0.66 -10.56
C VAL A 319 28.84 -1.25 -9.43
N ASP A 320 28.93 -2.57 -9.22
CA ASP A 320 28.37 -3.22 -8.03
C ASP A 320 29.22 -2.86 -6.79
N ASP A 321 28.60 -2.86 -5.60
CA ASP A 321 29.26 -2.53 -4.33
C ASP A 321 30.34 -3.57 -3.98
N PRO A 322 31.62 -3.18 -3.77
CA PRO A 322 32.70 -4.10 -3.40
C PRO A 322 32.40 -4.93 -2.14
N ALA A 323 31.66 -4.37 -1.17
CA ALA A 323 31.29 -5.08 0.05
C ALA A 323 30.20 -6.16 -0.18
N GLN A 324 29.55 -6.16 -1.34
CA GLN A 324 28.58 -7.20 -1.74
C GLN A 324 29.20 -8.30 -2.62
N ARG A 325 30.48 -8.18 -3.04
CA ARG A 325 31.09 -9.03 -4.08
C ARG A 325 30.83 -10.53 -3.92
N GLU A 326 31.08 -11.07 -2.73
CA GLU A 326 30.96 -12.51 -2.42
C GLU A 326 29.49 -12.96 -2.34
N LEU A 327 28.62 -12.10 -1.81
CA LEU A 327 27.18 -12.33 -1.78
C LEU A 327 26.61 -12.38 -3.21
N LEU A 328 26.99 -11.45 -4.08
CA LEU A 328 26.54 -11.42 -5.48
C LEU A 328 27.08 -12.60 -6.29
N ALA A 329 28.31 -13.06 -6.02
CA ALA A 329 28.84 -14.30 -6.59
C ALA A 329 27.99 -15.52 -6.17
N THR A 330 27.73 -15.67 -4.87
CA THR A 330 26.89 -16.74 -4.30
C THR A 330 25.48 -16.74 -4.91
N LEU A 331 24.88 -15.57 -5.15
CA LEU A 331 23.56 -15.47 -5.79
C LEU A 331 23.57 -15.98 -7.23
N ARG A 332 24.62 -15.66 -8.01
CA ARG A 332 24.80 -16.12 -9.40
C ARG A 332 25.01 -17.65 -9.46
N GLU A 333 25.79 -18.20 -8.54
CA GLU A 333 26.03 -19.65 -8.41
C GLU A 333 24.74 -20.43 -8.09
N LYS A 334 23.86 -19.87 -7.26
CA LYS A 334 22.54 -20.44 -6.92
C LYS A 334 21.51 -20.37 -8.07
N ARG A 335 21.96 -20.27 -9.32
CA ARG A 335 21.14 -20.15 -10.56
C ARG A 335 20.16 -18.96 -10.57
N ASN A 336 20.39 -17.92 -9.77
CA ASN A 336 19.63 -16.69 -9.94
C ASN A 336 20.10 -15.98 -11.21
N ILE A 337 19.15 -15.67 -12.09
CA ILE A 337 19.35 -14.65 -13.12
C ILE A 337 19.11 -13.28 -12.50
N PHE A 338 19.45 -12.23 -13.22
CA PHE A 338 19.17 -10.86 -12.80
C PHE A 338 18.53 -10.05 -13.93
N LYS A 339 17.85 -8.96 -13.55
CA LYS A 339 17.46 -7.90 -14.46
C LYS A 339 17.85 -6.56 -13.85
N ASP A 340 18.42 -5.70 -14.70
CA ASP A 340 18.71 -4.30 -14.37
C ASP A 340 17.48 -3.44 -14.70
N SER A 341 17.28 -2.36 -13.96
CA SER A 341 16.29 -1.33 -14.30
C SER A 341 16.70 -0.60 -15.58
N ASP A 342 15.73 0.00 -16.28
CA ASP A 342 15.98 0.72 -17.54
C ASP A 342 16.90 1.94 -17.36
N ALA A 343 16.86 2.58 -16.18
CA ALA A 343 17.79 3.66 -15.80
C ALA A 343 19.13 3.15 -15.21
N GLY A 344 19.24 1.84 -14.94
CA GLY A 344 20.49 1.18 -14.55
C GLY A 344 20.98 1.44 -13.13
N HIS A 345 20.16 2.04 -12.25
CA HIS A 345 20.52 2.24 -10.84
C HIS A 345 20.31 0.98 -9.99
N PHE A 346 19.36 0.12 -10.37
CA PHE A 346 18.95 -1.06 -9.63
C PHE A 346 19.19 -2.38 -10.38
N ARG A 347 19.37 -3.47 -9.63
CA ARG A 347 19.42 -4.85 -10.13
C ARG A 347 18.65 -5.77 -9.21
N VAL A 348 17.72 -6.55 -9.76
CA VAL A 348 16.98 -7.59 -9.02
C VAL A 348 17.45 -8.97 -9.47
N TYR A 349 17.96 -9.75 -8.53
CA TYR A 349 18.26 -11.19 -8.68
C TYR A 349 17.02 -12.03 -8.38
N TYR A 350 16.76 -13.08 -9.14
CA TYR A 350 15.63 -13.98 -8.93
C TYR A 350 15.85 -15.36 -9.58
N THR A 351 15.16 -16.38 -9.06
CA THR A 351 15.10 -17.73 -9.66
C THR A 351 13.78 -17.89 -10.41
N PRO A 352 13.76 -17.98 -11.75
CA PRO A 352 12.55 -18.17 -12.54
C PRO A 352 12.02 -19.60 -12.41
N LYS A 353 10.71 -19.80 -12.57
CA LYS A 353 10.06 -21.13 -12.58
C LYS A 353 10.22 -21.88 -13.92
N GLY A 354 10.96 -21.32 -14.86
CA GLY A 354 11.19 -21.82 -16.21
C GLY A 354 11.41 -20.66 -17.20
N ASP A 355 11.82 -20.97 -18.42
CA ASP A 355 12.19 -19.94 -19.42
C ASP A 355 11.02 -18.98 -19.75
N ASN A 356 9.79 -19.50 -19.72
CA ASN A 356 8.56 -18.75 -20.00
C ASN A 356 7.84 -18.25 -18.73
N ASP A 357 8.55 -18.05 -17.61
CA ASP A 357 7.98 -17.46 -16.38
C ASP A 357 7.74 -15.94 -16.53
N HIS A 358 6.75 -15.58 -17.35
CA HIS A 358 6.31 -14.21 -17.57
C HIS A 358 5.74 -13.58 -16.30
N VAL A 359 5.18 -14.36 -15.37
CA VAL A 359 4.60 -13.84 -14.12
C VAL A 359 5.70 -13.27 -13.23
N THR A 360 6.78 -14.02 -13.00
CA THR A 360 7.93 -13.52 -12.22
C THR A 360 8.65 -12.40 -12.96
N LYS A 361 8.85 -12.51 -14.29
CA LYS A 361 9.47 -11.43 -15.09
C LYS A 361 8.70 -10.11 -14.97
N ASN A 362 7.39 -10.12 -15.20
CA ASN A 362 6.53 -8.94 -15.04
C ASN A 362 6.48 -8.43 -13.58
N SER A 363 6.69 -9.32 -12.61
CA SER A 363 6.76 -8.99 -11.18
C SER A 363 8.07 -8.29 -10.80
N VAL A 364 9.18 -8.63 -11.46
CA VAL A 364 10.48 -7.97 -11.35
C VAL A 364 10.42 -6.59 -12.00
N ASP A 365 9.85 -6.49 -13.19
CA ASP A 365 9.76 -5.23 -13.96
C ASP A 365 9.00 -4.13 -13.19
N ARG A 366 7.85 -4.47 -12.60
CA ARG A 366 7.09 -3.53 -11.76
C ARG A 366 7.87 -3.09 -10.51
N ARG A 367 8.61 -4.01 -9.87
CA ARG A 367 9.43 -3.70 -8.71
C ARG A 367 10.57 -2.76 -9.07
N LEU A 368 11.31 -3.05 -10.15
CA LEU A 368 12.37 -2.16 -10.66
C LEU A 368 11.84 -0.76 -10.95
N ALA A 369 10.68 -0.64 -11.62
CA ALA A 369 10.05 0.66 -11.86
C ALA A 369 9.71 1.41 -10.55
N MET A 370 9.13 0.74 -9.55
CA MET A 370 8.85 1.35 -8.25
C MET A 370 10.12 1.68 -7.43
N MET A 371 11.22 0.93 -7.60
CA MET A 371 12.51 1.25 -6.97
C MET A 371 13.10 2.53 -7.58
N GLU A 372 13.05 2.68 -8.89
CA GLU A 372 13.46 3.92 -9.60
C GLU A 372 12.59 5.12 -9.20
N GLU A 373 11.26 4.94 -9.17
CA GLU A 373 10.32 5.98 -8.71
C GLU A 373 10.61 6.40 -7.26
N THR A 374 10.96 5.45 -6.39
CA THR A 374 11.35 5.71 -4.98
C THR A 374 12.68 6.47 -4.90
N LEU A 375 13.68 6.11 -5.73
CA LEU A 375 14.96 6.79 -5.81
C LEU A 375 14.79 8.26 -6.22
N GLU A 376 14.10 8.51 -7.33
CA GLU A 376 13.80 9.87 -7.80
C GLU A 376 13.07 10.68 -6.72
N THR A 377 12.01 10.10 -6.17
CA THR A 377 11.17 10.70 -5.13
C THR A 377 11.97 11.11 -3.90
N PHE A 378 12.83 10.21 -3.38
CA PHE A 378 13.69 10.46 -2.22
C PHE A 378 14.61 11.66 -2.45
N TYR A 379 15.38 11.68 -3.55
CA TYR A 379 16.34 12.75 -3.80
C TYR A 379 15.68 14.09 -4.15
N TYR A 380 14.58 14.09 -4.92
CA TYR A 380 13.82 15.31 -5.21
C TYR A 380 13.16 15.89 -3.97
N TRP A 381 12.72 15.05 -3.01
CA TRP A 381 12.12 15.55 -1.78
C TRP A 381 13.11 16.42 -1.00
N PHE A 382 14.35 15.96 -0.84
CA PHE A 382 15.43 16.75 -0.22
C PHE A 382 15.80 17.99 -1.05
N ALA A 383 15.84 17.89 -2.38
CA ALA A 383 16.18 19.02 -3.25
C ALA A 383 15.21 20.21 -3.16
N LEU A 384 13.96 19.94 -2.80
CA LEU A 384 12.91 20.94 -2.60
C LEU A 384 12.86 21.49 -1.15
N GLN A 385 13.71 21.04 -0.23
CA GLN A 385 13.79 21.60 1.13
C GLN A 385 14.79 22.75 1.19
N GLU A 386 14.43 23.85 1.84
CA GLU A 386 15.36 24.98 1.99
C GLU A 386 16.55 24.64 2.89
N LYS A 387 16.27 24.14 4.10
CA LYS A 387 17.25 23.94 5.19
C LYS A 387 17.76 22.50 5.38
N SER A 388 17.22 21.51 4.66
CA SER A 388 17.71 20.13 4.78
C SER A 388 18.97 19.92 3.93
N PRO A 389 19.99 19.18 4.41
CA PRO A 389 21.08 18.71 3.58
C PRO A 389 20.56 17.84 2.43
N GLN A 390 21.22 17.91 1.27
CA GLN A 390 21.01 16.94 0.20
C GLN A 390 21.81 15.66 0.54
N PRO A 391 21.19 14.46 0.57
CA PRO A 391 21.93 13.21 0.71
C PRO A 391 22.94 13.01 -0.43
N ASN A 392 24.05 12.32 -0.17
CA ASN A 392 24.97 11.92 -1.23
C ASN A 392 24.25 10.94 -2.17
N LEU A 393 24.59 10.94 -3.46
CA LEU A 393 24.08 9.91 -4.39
C LEU A 393 24.77 8.56 -4.16
N PRO A 394 24.10 7.44 -4.45
CA PRO A 394 24.71 6.12 -4.32
C PRO A 394 25.95 5.99 -5.21
N LYS A 395 27.06 5.54 -4.62
CA LYS A 395 28.33 5.30 -5.35
C LYS A 395 28.30 4.02 -6.19
N TYR A 396 27.36 3.13 -5.91
CA TYR A 396 27.28 1.77 -6.45
C TYR A 396 25.84 1.43 -6.85
N ARG A 397 25.71 0.43 -7.74
CA ARG A 397 24.42 -0.16 -8.12
C ARG A 397 23.73 -0.74 -6.90
N LEU A 398 22.43 -0.47 -6.80
CA LEU A 398 21.59 -0.92 -5.70
C LEU A 398 21.01 -2.30 -6.04
N ASN A 399 21.44 -3.31 -5.29
CA ASN A 399 21.07 -4.70 -5.55
C ASN A 399 19.87 -5.14 -4.69
N ALA A 400 19.04 -6.02 -5.24
CA ALA A 400 17.89 -6.62 -4.57
C ALA A 400 17.73 -8.11 -4.95
N LEU A 401 17.02 -8.87 -4.12
CA LEU A 401 16.74 -10.29 -4.28
C LEU A 401 15.24 -10.55 -4.14
N LEU A 402 14.64 -11.16 -5.16
CA LEU A 402 13.25 -11.61 -5.13
C LEU A 402 13.19 -13.11 -4.82
N ALA A 403 12.82 -13.45 -3.60
CA ALA A 403 12.59 -14.83 -3.17
C ALA A 403 11.27 -15.34 -3.74
N THR A 404 11.34 -16.34 -4.63
CA THR A 404 10.18 -16.81 -5.42
C THR A 404 9.28 -17.84 -4.70
N SER A 405 9.61 -18.18 -3.45
CA SER A 405 8.74 -18.93 -2.52
C SER A 405 8.78 -18.37 -1.10
N LYS A 406 7.74 -18.69 -0.32
CA LYS A 406 7.61 -18.33 1.09
C LYS A 406 8.71 -18.96 1.94
N GLU A 407 9.09 -20.18 1.62
CA GLU A 407 10.07 -21.00 2.33
C GLU A 407 11.47 -20.43 2.12
N ALA A 408 11.81 -20.06 0.87
CA ALA A 408 13.06 -19.38 0.54
C ALA A 408 13.13 -18.01 1.25
N PHE A 409 12.07 -17.20 1.17
CA PHE A 409 12.02 -15.90 1.86
C PHE A 409 12.20 -16.05 3.38
N THR A 410 11.51 -17.01 3.98
CA THR A 410 11.59 -17.28 5.43
C THR A 410 13.00 -17.74 5.83
N THR A 411 13.63 -18.62 5.04
CA THR A 411 15.00 -19.09 5.29
C THR A 411 15.98 -17.93 5.26
N LEU A 412 15.94 -17.11 4.20
CA LEU A 412 16.78 -15.91 4.08
C LEU A 412 16.55 -14.93 5.24
N HIS A 413 15.29 -14.73 5.67
CA HIS A 413 14.98 -13.87 6.82
C HIS A 413 15.55 -14.40 8.14
N LEU A 414 15.59 -15.73 8.32
CA LEU A 414 16.23 -16.37 9.47
C LEU A 414 17.75 -16.22 9.42
N ASP A 415 18.38 -16.51 8.27
CA ASP A 415 19.82 -16.45 8.06
C ASP A 415 20.40 -15.04 8.28
N TRP A 416 19.65 -14.00 7.88
CA TRP A 416 19.99 -12.59 8.14
C TRP A 416 19.55 -12.07 9.53
N GLY A 417 19.35 -12.96 10.50
CA GLY A 417 19.14 -12.58 11.90
C GLY A 417 17.77 -11.97 12.20
N ARG A 418 16.76 -12.21 11.35
CA ARG A 418 15.37 -11.78 11.52
C ARG A 418 15.22 -10.26 11.65
N THR A 419 15.81 -9.52 10.71
CA THR A 419 15.67 -8.05 10.59
C THR A 419 14.19 -7.62 10.73
N PRO A 420 13.88 -6.51 11.42
CA PRO A 420 12.51 -5.97 11.47
C PRO A 420 11.90 -5.87 10.06
N MET A 421 10.67 -6.36 9.89
CA MET A 421 9.94 -6.34 8.62
C MET A 421 8.68 -5.49 8.76
N THR A 422 8.54 -4.45 7.95
CA THR A 422 7.34 -3.60 7.91
C THR A 422 6.29 -4.12 6.91
N ALA A 423 6.75 -4.79 5.85
CA ALA A 423 5.90 -5.44 4.85
C ALA A 423 6.47 -6.82 4.47
N ASP A 424 6.36 -7.24 3.20
CA ASP A 424 6.81 -8.56 2.71
C ASP A 424 8.27 -8.54 2.22
N GLY A 425 9.13 -7.83 2.95
CA GLY A 425 10.55 -7.62 2.63
C GLY A 425 11.36 -7.16 3.84
N PHE A 426 12.68 -7.18 3.70
CA PHE A 426 13.67 -6.69 4.67
C PHE A 426 14.99 -6.29 3.99
N THR A 427 15.77 -5.43 4.63
CA THR A 427 17.06 -4.95 4.11
C THR A 427 18.16 -5.13 5.17
N PRO A 428 19.02 -6.17 5.08
CA PRO A 428 20.11 -6.38 6.02
C PRO A 428 21.14 -5.24 5.94
N ARG A 429 21.21 -4.40 6.99
CA ARG A 429 22.04 -3.18 7.06
C ARG A 429 23.49 -3.37 6.60
N ARG A 430 24.14 -4.45 7.03
CA ARG A 430 25.56 -4.72 6.70
C ARG A 430 25.74 -4.98 5.21
N ASP A 431 24.83 -5.72 4.59
CA ASP A 431 24.97 -6.17 3.22
C ASP A 431 24.31 -5.18 2.23
N ASN A 432 23.39 -4.33 2.72
CA ASN A 432 22.66 -3.31 1.97
C ASN A 432 21.94 -3.84 0.70
N LEU A 433 21.43 -5.07 0.79
CA LEU A 433 20.67 -5.76 -0.24
C LEU A 433 19.19 -5.78 0.17
N VAL A 434 18.28 -5.33 -0.70
CA VAL A 434 16.84 -5.46 -0.44
C VAL A 434 16.40 -6.90 -0.71
N VAL A 435 15.74 -7.56 0.24
CA VAL A 435 15.17 -8.91 0.05
C VAL A 435 13.65 -8.82 0.08
N MET A 436 12.98 -9.30 -0.97
CA MET A 436 11.53 -9.24 -1.14
C MET A 436 10.92 -10.62 -1.38
N SER A 437 9.70 -10.82 -0.90
CA SER A 437 8.86 -11.95 -1.30
C SER A 437 8.21 -11.72 -2.67
N ALA A 438 8.22 -12.75 -3.52
CA ALA A 438 7.36 -12.79 -4.71
C ALA A 438 5.88 -13.07 -4.38
N THR A 439 5.62 -13.70 -3.23
CA THR A 439 4.27 -13.91 -2.70
C THR A 439 3.80 -12.65 -1.97
N PRO A 440 2.79 -11.93 -2.49
CA PRO A 440 2.27 -10.73 -1.84
C PRO A 440 1.46 -11.08 -0.60
N ARG A 441 1.43 -10.16 0.36
CA ARG A 441 0.65 -10.22 1.61
C ARG A 441 0.93 -11.49 2.42
N LEU A 442 2.21 -11.87 2.54
CA LEU A 442 2.71 -13.13 3.10
C LEU A 442 2.20 -13.44 4.52
N ARG A 443 1.86 -12.38 5.26
CA ARG A 443 1.39 -12.39 6.65
C ARG A 443 -0.11 -12.11 6.80
N ASP A 444 -0.88 -12.04 5.71
CA ASP A 444 -2.34 -11.81 5.75
C ASP A 444 -3.11 -13.11 5.44
N PRO A 445 -3.54 -13.86 6.46
CA PRO A 445 -4.28 -15.10 6.25
C PRO A 445 -5.67 -14.88 5.63
N LEU A 446 -6.30 -13.73 5.88
CA LEU A 446 -7.61 -13.39 5.32
C LEU A 446 -7.51 -13.15 3.80
N TYR A 447 -6.41 -12.53 3.35
CA TYR A 447 -6.11 -12.38 1.94
C TYR A 447 -5.86 -13.73 1.24
N HIS A 448 -5.12 -14.65 1.88
CA HIS A 448 -4.90 -15.99 1.32
C HIS A 448 -6.20 -16.82 1.25
N GLU A 449 -7.06 -16.74 2.26
CA GLU A 449 -8.42 -17.30 2.23
C GLU A 449 -9.23 -16.74 1.06
N PHE A 450 -9.24 -15.41 0.89
CA PHE A 450 -9.91 -14.73 -0.22
C PHE A 450 -9.35 -15.16 -1.59
N ARG A 451 -8.02 -15.26 -1.74
CA ARG A 451 -7.38 -15.73 -2.99
C ARG A 451 -7.75 -17.16 -3.33
N SER A 452 -7.76 -18.07 -2.35
CA SER A 452 -8.18 -19.46 -2.54
C SER A 452 -9.66 -19.57 -2.95
N LEU A 453 -10.51 -18.77 -2.31
CA LEU A 453 -11.94 -18.70 -2.64
C LEU A 453 -12.17 -18.17 -4.06
N LEU A 454 -11.43 -17.14 -4.49
CA LEU A 454 -11.52 -16.61 -5.85
C LEU A 454 -11.17 -17.63 -6.93
N ALA A 455 -10.18 -18.51 -6.71
CA ALA A 455 -9.85 -19.58 -7.65
C ALA A 455 -11.04 -20.55 -7.80
N THR A 456 -11.58 -21.03 -6.67
CA THR A 456 -12.75 -21.92 -6.64
C THR A 456 -13.97 -21.28 -7.31
N LYS A 457 -14.25 -19.99 -7.02
CA LYS A 457 -15.39 -19.27 -7.62
C LYS A 457 -15.20 -18.95 -9.10
N LEU A 458 -13.97 -18.89 -9.61
CA LEU A 458 -13.70 -18.76 -11.04
C LEU A 458 -13.98 -20.06 -11.80
N GLU A 459 -13.69 -21.22 -11.20
CA GLU A 459 -14.02 -22.53 -11.77
C GLU A 459 -15.55 -22.74 -11.80
N GLU A 460 -16.24 -22.48 -10.69
CA GLU A 460 -17.71 -22.50 -10.62
C GLU A 460 -18.37 -21.56 -11.65
N ALA A 461 -17.80 -20.35 -11.81
CA ALA A 461 -18.26 -19.37 -12.79
C ALA A 461 -18.08 -19.89 -14.22
N ASN A 462 -16.91 -20.42 -14.58
CA ASN A 462 -16.64 -20.99 -15.90
C ASN A 462 -17.56 -22.18 -16.21
N ALA A 463 -17.84 -23.07 -15.25
CA ALA A 463 -18.78 -24.17 -15.44
C ALA A 463 -20.22 -23.69 -15.75
N LYS A 464 -20.66 -22.57 -15.15
CA LYS A 464 -21.95 -21.95 -15.45
C LYS A 464 -21.94 -21.18 -16.78
N LEU A 465 -20.88 -20.44 -17.06
CA LEU A 465 -20.69 -19.61 -18.27
C LEU A 465 -20.45 -20.42 -19.55
N ALA A 466 -19.91 -21.64 -19.45
CA ALA A 466 -19.74 -22.55 -20.59
C ALA A 466 -21.07 -22.84 -21.31
N LYS A 467 -22.19 -22.86 -20.58
CA LYS A 467 -23.55 -23.00 -21.15
C LYS A 467 -23.94 -21.84 -22.09
N LEU A 468 -23.31 -20.68 -21.90
CA LEU A 468 -23.46 -19.48 -22.74
C LEU A 468 -22.30 -19.31 -23.74
N LYS A 469 -21.42 -20.32 -23.88
CA LYS A 469 -20.19 -20.27 -24.70
C LYS A 469 -19.24 -19.14 -24.27
N ILE A 470 -19.22 -18.81 -22.98
CA ILE A 470 -18.32 -17.83 -22.38
C ILE A 470 -17.28 -18.58 -21.55
N SER A 471 -16.00 -18.19 -21.69
CA SER A 471 -14.90 -18.57 -20.80
C SER A 471 -14.22 -17.30 -20.32
N ILE A 472 -13.80 -17.29 -19.05
CA ILE A 472 -13.14 -16.15 -18.40
C ILE A 472 -11.89 -16.60 -17.66
N THR A 473 -10.81 -15.85 -17.80
CA THR A 473 -9.61 -15.96 -16.97
C THR A 473 -9.55 -14.83 -15.95
N ALA A 474 -8.67 -14.96 -14.95
CA ALA A 474 -8.38 -13.88 -14.01
C ALA A 474 -7.85 -12.60 -14.70
N ASP A 475 -7.10 -12.75 -15.80
CA ASP A 475 -6.62 -11.61 -16.59
C ASP A 475 -7.77 -10.89 -17.30
N ASP A 476 -8.68 -11.63 -17.95
CA ASP A 476 -9.85 -11.02 -18.63
C ASP A 476 -10.75 -10.23 -17.67
N LEU A 477 -10.88 -10.73 -16.43
CA LEU A 477 -11.64 -10.07 -15.38
C LEU A 477 -10.98 -8.78 -14.90
N VAL A 478 -9.66 -8.79 -14.67
CA VAL A 478 -8.89 -7.62 -14.22
C VAL A 478 -8.76 -6.59 -15.36
N SER A 479 -8.35 -7.02 -16.55
CA SER A 479 -8.07 -6.14 -17.69
C SER A 479 -9.33 -5.57 -18.36
N GLY A 480 -10.48 -6.19 -18.12
CA GLY A 480 -11.76 -5.79 -18.70
C GLY A 480 -12.07 -6.36 -20.09
N LYS A 481 -11.17 -7.18 -20.66
CA LYS A 481 -11.33 -7.80 -22.01
C LYS A 481 -12.65 -8.55 -22.18
N ILE A 482 -13.18 -9.13 -21.10
CA ILE A 482 -14.48 -9.84 -21.15
C ILE A 482 -15.64 -8.95 -21.63
N ALA A 483 -15.56 -7.63 -21.47
CA ALA A 483 -16.56 -6.69 -21.98
C ALA A 483 -16.61 -6.60 -23.52
N GLU A 484 -15.60 -7.14 -24.23
CA GLU A 484 -15.56 -7.23 -25.69
C GLU A 484 -16.33 -8.47 -26.21
N ASN A 485 -16.60 -9.45 -25.35
CA ASN A 485 -17.40 -10.61 -25.69
C ASN A 485 -18.89 -10.23 -25.78
N LYS A 486 -19.45 -10.30 -26.99
CA LYS A 486 -20.85 -9.97 -27.29
C LYS A 486 -21.87 -10.75 -26.45
N LEU A 487 -21.52 -11.93 -25.93
CA LEU A 487 -22.39 -12.76 -25.09
C LEU A 487 -22.31 -12.39 -23.61
N ALA A 488 -21.25 -11.71 -23.15
CA ALA A 488 -21.05 -11.37 -21.74
C ALA A 488 -22.19 -10.52 -21.15
N GLY A 489 -22.90 -9.75 -21.98
CA GLY A 489 -24.11 -9.02 -21.57
C GLY A 489 -25.21 -9.93 -20.98
N GLN A 490 -25.30 -11.18 -21.40
CA GLN A 490 -26.28 -12.15 -20.89
C GLN A 490 -26.01 -12.58 -19.44
N ALA A 491 -24.78 -12.40 -18.95
CA ALA A 491 -24.34 -12.71 -17.59
C ALA A 491 -23.75 -11.49 -16.87
N ALA A 492 -24.12 -10.28 -17.30
CA ALA A 492 -23.41 -9.05 -16.95
C ALA A 492 -23.22 -8.82 -15.44
N ILE A 493 -24.25 -9.05 -14.63
CA ILE A 493 -24.19 -8.85 -13.17
C ILE A 493 -23.20 -9.81 -12.48
N TYR A 494 -23.14 -11.06 -12.96
CA TYR A 494 -22.29 -12.11 -12.41
C TYR A 494 -20.83 -11.91 -12.83
N ILE A 495 -20.61 -11.52 -14.10
CA ILE A 495 -19.29 -11.12 -14.60
C ILE A 495 -18.81 -9.85 -13.88
N ALA A 496 -19.65 -8.85 -13.68
CA ALA A 496 -19.31 -7.63 -12.94
C ALA A 496 -18.91 -7.93 -11.47
N ALA A 497 -19.61 -8.85 -10.81
CA ALA A 497 -19.26 -9.31 -9.47
C ALA A 497 -17.88 -9.99 -9.44
N ALA A 498 -17.60 -10.85 -10.43
CA ALA A 498 -16.29 -11.49 -10.59
C ALA A 498 -15.17 -10.49 -10.91
N GLN A 499 -15.40 -9.56 -11.84
CA GLN A 499 -14.46 -8.47 -12.16
C GLN A 499 -14.12 -7.66 -10.92
N THR A 500 -15.14 -7.21 -10.17
CA THR A 500 -14.94 -6.41 -8.96
C THR A 500 -14.09 -7.16 -7.93
N ALA A 501 -14.36 -8.45 -7.70
CA ALA A 501 -13.61 -9.24 -6.71
C ALA A 501 -12.16 -9.52 -7.14
N PHE A 502 -11.92 -9.78 -8.44
CA PHE A 502 -10.56 -9.97 -8.96
C PHE A 502 -9.77 -8.65 -9.03
N VAL A 503 -10.40 -7.51 -9.33
CA VAL A 503 -9.77 -6.18 -9.27
C VAL A 503 -9.44 -5.82 -7.81
N VAL A 504 -10.32 -6.11 -6.83
CA VAL A 504 -10.00 -5.96 -5.40
C VAL A 504 -8.79 -6.80 -5.00
N ALA A 505 -8.72 -8.07 -5.43
CA ALA A 505 -7.56 -8.92 -5.15
C ALA A 505 -6.27 -8.37 -5.77
N LYS A 506 -6.33 -7.84 -7.00
CA LYS A 506 -5.18 -7.25 -7.67
C LYS A 506 -4.74 -5.94 -7.02
N ALA A 507 -5.68 -5.10 -6.59
CA ALA A 507 -5.39 -3.88 -5.86
C ALA A 507 -4.66 -4.17 -4.53
N LEU A 508 -5.10 -5.19 -3.80
CA LEU A 508 -4.50 -5.60 -2.52
C LEU A 508 -3.06 -6.11 -2.68
N GLU A 509 -2.71 -6.71 -3.82
CA GLU A 509 -1.33 -7.09 -4.16
C GLU A 509 -0.47 -5.87 -4.47
N ASP A 510 -0.94 -5.00 -5.37
CA ASP A 510 -0.20 -3.82 -5.80
C ASP A 510 0.04 -2.84 -4.65
N GLU A 511 -0.91 -2.74 -3.71
CA GLU A 511 -0.77 -2.00 -2.46
C GLU A 511 0.35 -2.56 -1.57
N ALA A 512 0.35 -3.88 -1.32
CA ALA A 512 1.36 -4.53 -0.49
C ALA A 512 2.74 -4.57 -1.15
N GLU A 513 2.79 -4.72 -2.48
CA GLU A 513 3.99 -4.64 -3.31
C GLU A 513 4.61 -3.24 -3.19
N ARG A 514 3.81 -2.17 -3.37
CA ARG A 514 4.26 -0.78 -3.23
C ARG A 514 4.75 -0.46 -1.83
N HIS A 515 4.02 -0.88 -0.79
CA HIS A 515 4.43 -0.70 0.62
C HIS A 515 5.78 -1.36 0.89
N THR A 516 5.97 -2.60 0.41
CA THR A 516 7.25 -3.33 0.53
C THR A 516 8.38 -2.62 -0.22
N VAL A 517 8.19 -2.30 -1.49
CA VAL A 517 9.25 -1.71 -2.33
C VAL A 517 9.65 -0.33 -1.80
N THR A 518 8.68 0.54 -1.50
CA THR A 518 8.98 1.92 -1.05
C THR A 518 9.67 1.95 0.32
N ASN A 519 9.24 1.14 1.29
CA ASN A 519 9.87 1.06 2.61
C ASN A 519 11.32 0.52 2.50
N GLU A 520 11.49 -0.65 1.89
CA GLU A 520 12.80 -1.33 1.85
C GLU A 520 13.81 -0.62 0.94
N THR A 521 13.37 -0.06 -0.20
CA THR A 521 14.23 0.79 -1.04
C THR A 521 14.67 2.03 -0.28
N THR A 522 13.79 2.66 0.50
CA THR A 522 14.18 3.80 1.35
C THR A 522 15.26 3.38 2.36
N ARG A 523 15.12 2.23 3.04
CA ARG A 523 16.19 1.73 3.95
C ARG A 523 17.52 1.56 3.24
N GLN A 524 17.51 0.99 2.04
CA GLN A 524 18.72 0.83 1.23
C GLN A 524 19.34 2.17 0.86
N LEU A 525 18.51 3.18 0.53
CA LEU A 525 18.96 4.54 0.23
C LEU A 525 19.53 5.26 1.45
N LEU A 526 18.98 5.06 2.65
CA LEU A 526 19.51 5.67 3.89
C LEU A 526 20.96 5.23 4.19
N ILE A 527 21.35 4.01 3.80
CA ILE A 527 22.76 3.55 3.87
C ILE A 527 23.55 4.00 2.64
N ALA A 528 23.01 3.82 1.43
CA ALA A 528 23.72 4.09 0.18
C ALA A 528 24.01 5.58 -0.06
N SER A 529 23.19 6.46 0.52
CA SER A 529 23.34 7.93 0.48
C SER A 529 24.26 8.49 1.55
N GLU A 530 24.89 7.62 2.35
CA GLU A 530 25.78 7.97 3.47
C GLU A 530 25.11 8.84 4.55
N MET A 531 23.77 8.88 4.59
CA MET A 531 23.03 9.45 5.72
C MET A 531 23.35 8.71 7.01
N PHE A 532 23.50 7.38 6.96
CA PHE A 532 23.91 6.57 8.10
C PHE A 532 25.11 5.67 7.84
N PRO A 533 25.94 5.42 8.88
CA PRO A 533 27.13 4.60 8.75
C PRO A 533 26.79 3.12 8.56
N ARG A 534 27.50 2.46 7.64
CA ARG A 534 27.42 1.01 7.45
C ARG A 534 28.22 0.22 8.50
N ALA A 535 29.22 0.82 9.14
CA ALA A 535 30.02 0.15 10.16
C ALA A 535 29.21 -0.07 11.46
N VAL A 536 28.73 1.01 12.06
CA VAL A 536 28.08 1.04 13.38
C VAL A 536 26.60 0.70 13.29
N GLN A 537 26.04 0.04 14.31
CA GLN A 537 24.60 -0.16 14.43
C GLN A 537 23.85 1.18 14.38
N ILE A 538 22.62 1.17 13.85
CA ILE A 538 21.75 2.34 13.79
C ILE A 538 20.51 2.00 14.63
N PRO A 539 19.98 2.90 15.47
CA PRO A 539 18.71 2.69 16.17
C PRO A 539 17.56 2.45 15.18
N ASP A 540 16.70 1.46 15.48
CA ASP A 540 15.57 1.12 14.63
C ASP A 540 14.63 2.33 14.46
N TRP A 541 14.42 3.14 15.51
CA TRP A 541 13.52 4.31 15.46
C TRP A 541 13.82 5.30 14.33
N MET A 542 15.08 5.44 13.94
CA MET A 542 15.48 6.38 12.90
C MET A 542 15.33 5.77 11.51
N VAL A 543 15.74 4.52 11.34
CA VAL A 543 15.63 3.81 10.06
C VAL A 543 14.16 3.54 9.71
N GLU A 544 13.38 3.03 10.67
CA GLU A 544 11.95 2.80 10.52
C GLU A 544 11.20 4.13 10.30
N GLY A 545 11.57 5.19 11.02
CA GLY A 545 10.85 6.48 10.97
C GLY A 545 11.05 7.20 9.64
N LEU A 546 12.27 7.18 9.09
CA LEU A 546 12.55 7.72 7.76
C LEU A 546 12.03 6.81 6.66
N ALA A 547 12.13 5.48 6.78
CA ALA A 547 11.50 4.57 5.83
C ALA A 547 9.98 4.81 5.77
N ALA A 548 9.32 4.94 6.93
CA ALA A 548 7.90 5.23 7.05
C ALA A 548 7.47 6.64 6.61
N PHE A 549 8.43 7.57 6.49
CA PHE A 549 8.21 8.93 5.98
C PHE A 549 8.17 8.96 4.44
N PHE A 550 8.90 8.07 3.77
CA PHE A 550 8.91 7.94 2.31
C PHE A 550 8.06 6.78 1.78
N GLU A 551 7.63 5.84 2.62
CA GLU A 551 6.77 4.72 2.23
C GLU A 551 5.36 5.16 1.78
N THR A 552 4.70 4.28 1.02
CA THR A 552 3.24 4.30 0.89
C THR A 552 2.66 3.13 1.68
N PRO A 553 2.02 3.36 2.84
CA PRO A 553 1.48 2.28 3.67
C PRO A 553 0.22 1.66 3.06
N VAL A 554 -0.18 0.49 3.56
CA VAL A 554 -1.45 -0.14 3.16
C VAL A 554 -2.66 0.69 3.63
N GLY A 555 -3.75 0.66 2.87
CA GLY A 555 -4.99 1.38 3.15
C GLY A 555 -5.03 2.84 2.65
N THR A 556 -4.04 3.31 1.90
CA THR A 556 -4.00 4.67 1.34
C THR A 556 -4.68 4.79 -0.02
N LEU A 557 -5.35 5.93 -0.27
CA LEU A 557 -5.81 6.29 -1.62
C LEU A 557 -4.65 6.53 -2.59
N TYR A 558 -3.58 7.16 -2.11
CA TYR A 558 -2.45 7.67 -2.91
C TYR A 558 -1.14 7.60 -2.10
N PRO A 559 0.04 7.62 -2.74
CA PRO A 559 1.33 7.77 -2.07
C PRO A 559 1.37 8.98 -1.13
N THR A 560 1.98 8.84 0.05
CA THR A 560 2.01 9.87 1.11
C THR A 560 3.43 10.33 1.44
N ILE A 561 4.23 10.61 0.40
CA ILE A 561 5.67 10.89 0.55
C ILE A 561 5.91 12.19 1.33
N GLY A 562 6.46 12.07 2.53
CA GLY A 562 6.67 13.19 3.44
C GLY A 562 5.39 13.92 3.88
N ALA A 563 4.23 13.31 3.64
CA ALA A 563 2.93 13.74 4.13
C ALA A 563 2.56 12.97 5.41
N ALA A 564 1.41 13.29 6.00
CA ALA A 564 0.88 12.51 7.11
C ALA A 564 0.62 11.06 6.67
N ASN A 565 1.30 10.09 7.30
CA ASN A 565 1.16 8.66 7.02
C ASN A 565 -0.13 8.13 7.66
N TRP A 566 -0.96 7.45 6.86
CA TRP A 566 -2.33 7.10 7.24
C TRP A 566 -2.42 5.99 8.27
N THR A 567 -1.42 5.11 8.32
CA THR A 567 -1.33 4.10 9.39
C THR A 567 -0.80 4.76 10.65
N HIS A 568 0.38 5.37 10.58
CA HIS A 568 1.10 5.81 11.78
C HIS A 568 0.45 7.00 12.48
N LEU A 569 -0.18 7.95 11.77
CA LEU A 569 -0.94 9.03 12.42
C LEU A 569 -2.17 8.48 13.18
N VAL A 570 -2.90 7.56 12.56
CA VAL A 570 -4.09 6.93 13.16
C VAL A 570 -3.70 6.13 14.40
N SER A 571 -2.64 5.32 14.33
CA SER A 571 -2.10 4.59 15.47
C SER A 571 -1.59 5.53 16.58
N PHE A 572 -0.88 6.61 16.25
CA PHE A 572 -0.41 7.59 17.24
C PHE A 572 -1.57 8.25 17.99
N LYS A 573 -2.57 8.78 17.26
CA LYS A 573 -3.77 9.38 17.87
C LYS A 573 -4.57 8.36 18.68
N TYR A 574 -4.64 7.11 18.21
CA TYR A 574 -5.30 6.02 18.93
C TYR A 574 -4.65 5.72 20.28
N PHE A 575 -3.33 5.49 20.29
CA PHE A 575 -2.59 5.16 21.51
C PHE A 575 -2.52 6.33 22.49
N HIS A 576 -2.41 7.58 22.00
CA HIS A 576 -2.56 8.76 22.83
C HIS A 576 -3.93 8.81 23.52
N LYS A 577 -5.04 8.66 22.76
CA LYS A 577 -6.41 8.65 23.30
C LYS A 577 -6.66 7.51 24.30
N LYS A 578 -5.93 6.40 24.18
CA LYS A 578 -5.99 5.25 25.10
C LYS A 578 -5.06 5.35 26.31
N GLY A 579 -4.30 6.44 26.47
CA GLY A 579 -3.32 6.58 27.57
C GLY A 579 -2.20 5.56 27.50
N LYS A 580 -1.86 5.09 26.29
CA LYS A 580 -0.83 4.05 26.06
C LYS A 580 0.57 4.62 25.86
N PHE A 581 0.70 5.93 25.73
CA PHE A 581 1.98 6.64 25.83
C PHE A 581 2.17 7.14 27.26
N PRO A 582 3.42 7.13 27.79
CA PRO A 582 3.76 7.85 29.01
C PRO A 582 3.78 9.37 28.75
N LEU A 583 4.22 10.15 29.74
CA LEU A 583 4.47 11.59 29.57
C LEU A 583 5.39 11.85 28.35
N ALA A 584 5.14 12.93 27.61
CA ALA A 584 5.81 13.20 26.33
C ALA A 584 7.36 13.11 26.41
N SER A 585 7.98 13.67 27.46
CA SER A 585 9.45 13.59 27.65
C SER A 585 9.96 12.15 27.86
N GLU A 586 9.19 11.29 28.53
CA GLU A 586 9.50 9.88 28.67
C GLU A 586 9.23 9.12 27.35
N ALA A 587 8.18 9.48 26.61
CA ALA A 587 7.91 8.92 25.29
C ALA A 587 9.04 9.25 24.30
N LEU A 588 9.56 10.48 24.31
CA LEU A 588 10.73 10.88 23.54
C LEU A 588 11.97 10.09 23.97
N GLY A 589 12.19 9.93 25.29
CA GLY A 589 13.24 9.06 25.83
C GLY A 589 13.14 7.61 25.33
N ASN A 590 11.94 7.03 25.32
CA ASN A 590 11.69 5.68 24.82
C ASN A 590 11.87 5.55 23.29
N VAL A 591 11.71 6.63 22.51
CA VAL A 591 12.05 6.67 21.07
C VAL A 591 13.56 6.72 20.89
N ILE A 592 14.25 7.74 21.43
CA ILE A 592 15.67 7.98 21.13
C ILE A 592 16.60 6.90 21.69
N ASN A 593 16.19 6.21 22.76
CA ASN A 593 16.89 5.06 23.34
C ASN A 593 16.60 3.73 22.61
N ASP A 594 15.75 3.75 21.57
CA ASP A 594 15.25 2.56 20.86
C ASP A 594 14.40 1.59 21.74
N SER A 595 14.01 2.02 22.94
CA SER A 595 13.32 1.21 23.95
C SER A 595 12.02 0.61 23.45
N TYR A 596 11.25 1.31 22.61
CA TYR A 596 10.02 0.75 22.02
C TYR A 596 10.31 -0.42 21.07
N PHE A 597 11.37 -0.35 20.26
CA PHE A 597 11.77 -1.45 19.38
C PHE A 597 12.36 -2.62 20.15
N GLN A 598 13.12 -2.37 21.21
CA GLN A 598 13.59 -3.42 22.13
C GLN A 598 12.41 -4.16 22.78
N LYS A 599 11.39 -3.43 23.26
CA LYS A 599 10.13 -4.01 23.80
C LYS A 599 9.39 -4.82 22.73
N ALA A 600 9.29 -4.32 21.49
CA ALA A 600 8.65 -5.04 20.38
C ALA A 600 9.42 -6.32 19.98
N ARG A 601 10.76 -6.29 19.94
CA ARG A 601 11.60 -7.47 19.73
C ARG A 601 11.44 -8.50 20.86
N SER A 602 11.28 -8.07 22.12
CA SER A 602 10.98 -8.99 23.23
C SER A 602 9.62 -9.66 23.07
N ALA A 603 8.56 -8.88 22.83
CA ALA A 603 7.20 -9.40 22.63
C ALA A 603 7.11 -10.35 21.40
N ALA A 604 7.92 -10.11 20.36
CA ALA A 604 8.02 -11.00 19.21
C ALA A 604 8.64 -12.37 19.56
N ARG A 605 9.65 -12.42 20.45
CA ARG A 605 10.24 -13.68 20.94
C ARG A 605 9.24 -14.46 21.79
N GLU A 606 8.61 -13.80 22.77
CA GLU A 606 7.58 -14.39 23.63
C GLU A 606 6.41 -15.00 22.80
N ALA A 607 5.92 -14.27 21.79
CA ALA A 607 4.86 -14.73 20.91
C ALA A 607 5.30 -15.86 19.94
N GLN A 608 6.60 -15.98 19.66
CA GLN A 608 7.14 -17.09 18.86
C GLN A 608 7.34 -18.37 19.68
N GLU A 609 7.72 -18.23 20.95
CA GLU A 609 7.85 -19.31 21.91
C GLU A 609 6.46 -19.90 22.25
N ASN A 610 5.43 -19.07 22.38
CA ASN A 610 4.05 -19.50 22.62
C ASN A 610 3.10 -19.09 21.46
N ARG A 611 3.22 -19.82 20.34
CA ARG A 611 2.48 -19.55 19.08
C ARG A 611 0.97 -19.71 19.17
N THR A 612 0.46 -20.35 20.23
CA THR A 612 -0.97 -20.55 20.49
C THR A 612 -1.62 -19.41 21.28
N SER A 613 -0.83 -18.53 21.89
CA SER A 613 -1.35 -17.42 22.70
C SER A 613 -1.74 -16.22 21.84
N GLU A 614 -3.04 -16.05 21.59
CA GLU A 614 -3.59 -14.85 20.94
C GLU A 614 -3.30 -13.56 21.73
N ALA A 615 -3.21 -13.65 23.07
CA ALA A 615 -2.83 -12.52 23.91
C ALA A 615 -1.38 -12.06 23.64
N LEU A 616 -0.44 -12.99 23.46
CA LEU A 616 0.95 -12.64 23.11
C LEU A 616 1.06 -12.15 21.66
N LYS A 617 0.29 -12.70 20.72
CA LYS A 617 0.20 -12.16 19.34
C LYS A 617 -0.30 -10.71 19.35
N LYS A 618 -1.35 -10.41 20.12
CA LYS A 618 -1.87 -9.04 20.27
C LYS A 618 -0.85 -8.10 20.93
N LYS A 619 -0.22 -8.53 22.03
CA LYS A 619 0.88 -7.80 22.71
C LYS A 619 2.01 -7.47 21.73
N ASN A 620 2.45 -8.45 20.94
CA ASN A 620 3.48 -8.28 19.91
C ASN A 620 3.06 -7.27 18.84
N TYR A 621 1.86 -7.41 18.28
CA TYR A 621 1.32 -6.47 17.29
C TYR A 621 1.24 -5.03 17.83
N GLU A 622 0.65 -4.83 19.02
CA GLU A 622 0.59 -3.51 19.68
C GLU A 622 1.98 -2.91 19.93
N ALA A 623 2.96 -3.72 20.36
CA ALA A 623 4.31 -3.23 20.62
C ALA A 623 5.03 -2.74 19.35
N TRP A 624 4.91 -3.47 18.24
CA TRP A 624 5.43 -3.01 16.94
C TRP A 624 4.71 -1.76 16.41
N GLU A 625 3.39 -1.69 16.61
CA GLU A 625 2.60 -0.54 16.19
C GLU A 625 2.97 0.73 16.96
N VAL A 626 3.13 0.64 18.29
CA VAL A 626 3.62 1.73 19.15
C VAL A 626 5.03 2.17 18.74
N ALA A 627 5.94 1.21 18.52
CA ALA A 627 7.32 1.51 18.13
C ALA A 627 7.38 2.28 16.81
N ARG A 628 6.66 1.80 15.78
CA ARG A 628 6.61 2.45 14.46
C ARG A 628 5.88 3.78 14.46
N CYS A 629 4.73 3.88 15.12
CA CYS A 629 3.96 5.12 15.04
C CYS A 629 4.61 6.28 15.78
N THR A 630 5.36 6.01 16.86
CA THR A 630 6.15 7.03 17.59
C THR A 630 7.44 7.39 16.85
N SER A 631 8.12 6.40 16.26
CA SER A 631 9.27 6.59 15.38
C SER A 631 8.95 7.46 14.16
N TRP A 632 7.90 7.10 13.40
CA TRP A 632 7.41 7.89 12.27
C TRP A 632 6.99 9.29 12.71
N SER A 633 6.20 9.42 13.78
CA SER A 633 5.65 10.73 14.14
C SER A 633 6.73 11.69 14.62
N PHE A 634 7.81 11.20 15.23
CA PHE A 634 8.95 12.04 15.59
C PHE A 634 9.73 12.48 14.35
N VAL A 635 10.03 11.58 13.41
CA VAL A 635 10.68 11.94 12.13
C VAL A 635 9.83 12.92 11.32
N TYR A 636 8.52 12.71 11.27
CA TYR A 636 7.57 13.63 10.63
C TYR A 636 7.60 15.02 11.28
N TYR A 637 7.60 15.11 12.61
CA TYR A 637 7.78 16.37 13.32
C TYR A 637 9.10 17.07 12.96
N LEU A 638 10.21 16.34 12.89
CA LEU A 638 11.50 16.91 12.49
C LEU A 638 11.48 17.42 11.04
N ALA A 639 10.79 16.73 10.12
CA ALA A 639 10.59 17.19 8.76
C ALA A 639 9.78 18.49 8.68
N GLN A 640 8.60 18.54 9.33
CA GLN A 640 7.72 19.71 9.28
C GLN A 640 8.34 20.95 9.96
N ASN A 641 9.25 20.77 10.92
CA ASN A 641 9.94 21.86 11.62
C ASN A 641 11.35 22.17 11.04
N HIS A 642 11.69 21.62 9.87
CA HIS A 642 12.98 21.81 9.20
C HIS A 642 14.22 21.40 10.04
N ARG A 643 14.08 20.35 10.86
CA ARG A 643 15.09 19.79 11.78
C ARG A 643 15.70 18.46 11.31
N LEU A 644 15.57 18.10 10.03
CA LEU A 644 16.14 16.84 9.50
C LEU A 644 17.67 16.86 9.43
N ASP A 645 18.29 18.03 9.35
CA ASP A 645 19.74 18.23 9.50
C ASP A 645 20.29 17.55 10.77
N CYS A 646 19.53 17.56 11.86
CA CYS A 646 19.87 16.88 13.11
C CYS A 646 19.98 15.36 12.94
N LEU A 647 19.21 14.74 12.02
CA LEU A 647 19.33 13.31 11.71
C LEU A 647 20.59 13.00 10.88
N PHE A 648 20.99 13.87 9.95
CA PHE A 648 22.29 13.74 9.26
C PHE A 648 23.44 13.89 10.26
N ASN A 649 23.35 14.83 11.19
CA ASN A 649 24.35 15.01 12.23
C ASN A 649 24.41 13.82 13.19
N TYR A 650 23.25 13.24 13.54
CA TYR A 650 23.19 12.01 14.34
C TYR A 650 23.81 10.81 13.61
N GLY A 651 23.58 10.68 12.31
CA GLY A 651 24.28 9.70 11.47
C GLY A 651 25.82 9.88 11.49
N LYS A 652 26.30 11.13 11.39
CA LYS A 652 27.73 11.44 11.50
C LYS A 652 28.31 11.13 12.89
N GLU A 653 27.62 11.47 13.98
CA GLU A 653 28.08 11.18 15.34
C GLU A 653 28.08 9.66 15.61
N LEU A 654 27.05 8.93 15.18
CA LEU A 654 27.05 7.45 15.21
C LEU A 654 28.25 6.88 14.43
N GLY A 655 28.60 7.49 13.29
CA GLY A 655 29.73 7.07 12.46
C GLY A 655 31.11 7.24 13.10
N LYS A 656 31.23 7.98 14.21
CA LYS A 656 32.46 8.11 15.00
C LYS A 656 32.62 7.04 16.07
N LEU A 657 31.56 6.29 16.38
CA LEU A 657 31.61 5.26 17.41
C LEU A 657 32.39 4.03 16.90
N PRO A 658 33.02 3.24 17.80
CA PRO A 658 33.63 1.97 17.41
C PRO A 658 32.60 1.03 16.78
N ARG A 659 33.01 0.33 15.72
CA ARG A 659 32.16 -0.59 14.94
C ARG A 659 31.36 -1.56 15.80
N ASP A 660 32.01 -2.11 16.81
CA ASP A 660 31.52 -3.20 17.65
C ASP A 660 31.15 -2.70 19.07
N MET A 661 30.87 -1.39 19.23
CA MET A 661 30.37 -0.82 20.48
C MET A 661 28.88 -1.13 20.67
N ASP A 662 28.54 -1.69 21.83
CA ASP A 662 27.15 -1.83 22.27
C ASP A 662 26.49 -0.47 22.46
N LEU A 663 25.47 -0.18 21.66
CA LEU A 663 24.69 1.05 21.72
C LEU A 663 23.69 1.04 22.88
N ASN A 664 24.20 1.18 24.10
CA ASN A 664 23.38 1.35 25.29
C ASN A 664 22.68 2.73 25.31
N ALA A 665 21.68 2.86 26.19
CA ALA A 665 20.86 4.07 26.30
C ALA A 665 21.68 5.36 26.53
N ALA A 666 22.75 5.32 27.33
CA ALA A 666 23.57 6.49 27.61
C ALA A 666 24.37 6.95 26.38
N VAL A 667 24.91 6.01 25.59
CA VAL A 667 25.58 6.32 24.31
C VAL A 667 24.60 6.93 23.33
N LEU A 668 23.41 6.34 23.18
CA LEU A 668 22.37 6.86 22.28
C LEU A 668 21.92 8.27 22.67
N GLN A 669 21.75 8.53 23.97
CA GLN A 669 21.37 9.84 24.52
C GLN A 669 22.47 10.88 24.32
N ALA A 670 23.73 10.58 24.64
CA ALA A 670 24.85 11.50 24.46
C ALA A 670 25.03 11.88 22.98
N THR A 671 24.92 10.91 22.07
CA THR A 671 24.98 11.14 20.61
C THR A 671 23.78 11.99 20.14
N PHE A 672 22.58 11.76 20.69
CA PHE A 672 21.38 12.52 20.35
C PHE A 672 21.47 13.96 20.86
N ALA A 673 21.90 14.15 22.10
CA ALA A 673 22.10 15.46 22.74
C ALA A 673 22.96 16.37 21.85
N LYS A 674 24.12 15.87 21.41
CA LYS A 674 25.06 16.59 20.54
C LYS A 674 24.48 16.94 19.18
N SER A 675 23.75 16.00 18.58
CA SER A 675 23.23 16.16 17.21
C SER A 675 22.01 17.07 17.10
N PHE A 676 21.32 17.32 18.22
CA PHE A 676 20.09 18.11 18.30
C PHE A 676 20.23 19.43 19.08
N ASP A 677 21.45 19.76 19.55
CA ASP A 677 21.77 20.90 20.43
C ASP A 677 21.03 20.88 21.79
N LEU A 678 20.95 19.67 22.37
CA LEU A 678 20.27 19.39 23.64
C LEU A 678 21.26 18.91 24.72
N THR A 679 22.56 19.12 24.55
CA THR A 679 23.54 18.81 25.61
C THR A 679 23.29 19.66 26.85
N ASP A 680 23.37 19.03 28.01
CA ASP A 680 23.38 19.72 29.30
C ASP A 680 24.64 20.59 29.46
N ALA A 681 24.51 21.71 30.15
CA ALA A 681 25.59 22.69 30.31
C ALA A 681 26.64 22.28 31.37
N GLN A 682 26.31 21.38 32.29
CA GLN A 682 27.19 20.85 33.34
C GLN A 682 27.84 19.53 32.90
N ASP A 683 27.12 18.69 32.14
CA ASP A 683 27.69 17.49 31.51
C ASP A 683 27.25 17.32 30.05
N ALA A 684 28.15 17.62 29.11
CA ALA A 684 27.92 17.46 27.66
C ALA A 684 27.72 16.00 27.18
N ARG A 685 27.74 15.02 28.08
CA ARG A 685 27.32 13.63 27.84
C ARG A 685 25.85 13.38 28.18
N GLN A 686 25.20 14.28 28.89
CA GLN A 686 23.79 14.21 29.27
C GLN A 686 22.92 15.07 28.34
N ILE A 687 21.62 14.77 28.33
CA ILE A 687 20.61 15.61 27.70
C ILE A 687 20.08 16.61 28.74
N ASP A 688 19.99 17.88 28.36
CA ASP A 688 19.26 18.92 29.10
C ASP A 688 17.77 18.55 29.17
N ASP A 689 17.28 18.22 30.37
CA ASP A 689 15.91 17.77 30.59
C ASP A 689 14.85 18.83 30.27
N ILE A 690 15.18 20.13 30.37
CA ILE A 690 14.27 21.22 30.03
C ILE A 690 14.13 21.31 28.50
N LYS A 691 15.24 21.35 27.77
CA LYS A 691 15.24 21.34 26.30
C LYS A 691 14.54 20.09 25.76
N LYS A 692 14.81 18.91 26.33
CA LYS A 692 14.15 17.63 25.98
C LYS A 692 12.65 17.66 26.24
N LYS A 693 12.21 18.17 27.40
CA LYS A 693 10.79 18.32 27.72
C LYS A 693 10.10 19.25 26.72
N ASN A 694 10.71 20.38 26.39
CA ASN A 694 10.16 21.35 25.43
C ASN A 694 10.04 20.74 24.02
N LEU A 695 11.07 20.04 23.55
CA LEU A 695 11.05 19.31 22.28
C LEU A 695 9.93 18.25 22.24
N ALA A 696 9.78 17.49 23.33
CA ALA A 696 8.77 16.44 23.42
C ALA A 696 7.33 16.99 23.46
N THR A 697 7.10 18.09 24.19
CA THR A 697 5.81 18.79 24.22
C THR A 697 5.44 19.30 22.83
N ALA A 698 6.33 20.05 22.16
CA ALA A 698 6.09 20.58 20.82
C ALA A 698 5.84 19.46 19.79
N TRP A 699 6.53 18.32 19.91
CA TRP A 699 6.27 17.14 19.10
C TRP A 699 4.85 16.59 19.30
N PHE A 700 4.43 16.35 20.55
CA PHE A 700 3.09 15.83 20.83
C PHE A 700 1.99 16.80 20.39
N GLU A 701 2.13 18.09 20.67
CA GLU A 701 1.17 19.13 20.27
C GLU A 701 0.99 19.17 18.74
N MET A 702 2.09 19.19 17.98
CA MET A 702 2.05 19.17 16.52
C MET A 702 1.38 17.89 15.99
N MET A 703 1.67 16.73 16.57
CA MET A 703 1.09 15.45 16.11
C MET A 703 -0.40 15.32 16.43
N LEU A 704 -0.87 15.92 17.52
CA LEU A 704 -2.29 15.96 17.86
C LEU A 704 -3.06 16.91 16.92
N GLY A 705 -2.46 18.06 16.56
CA GLY A 705 -2.99 19.01 15.58
C GLY A 705 -2.93 18.54 14.12
N THR A 706 -1.97 17.68 13.76
CA THR A 706 -1.83 17.11 12.41
C THR A 706 -3.04 16.24 12.06
N ASN A 707 -3.59 16.37 10.85
CA ASN A 707 -4.69 15.52 10.36
C ASN A 707 -4.39 14.97 8.96
N LEU A 708 -5.09 13.90 8.58
CA LEU A 708 -5.17 13.48 7.17
C LEU A 708 -5.96 14.51 6.35
N ALA A 709 -5.73 14.54 5.04
CA ALA A 709 -6.44 15.46 4.13
C ALA A 709 -7.97 15.22 4.11
N ASP A 710 -8.41 13.96 4.26
CA ASP A 710 -9.81 13.60 4.48
C ASP A 710 -10.04 13.26 5.97
N ALA A 711 -10.77 14.14 6.67
CA ALA A 711 -11.17 13.95 8.05
C ALA A 711 -12.18 12.81 8.26
N GLN A 712 -13.11 12.59 7.32
CA GLN A 712 -14.05 11.46 7.39
C GLN A 712 -13.31 10.13 7.28
N MET A 713 -12.24 10.10 6.47
CA MET A 713 -11.40 8.91 6.36
C MET A 713 -10.55 8.69 7.60
N GLN A 714 -9.95 9.73 8.17
CA GLN A 714 -9.25 9.64 9.46
C GLN A 714 -10.15 9.06 10.55
N ASP A 715 -11.39 9.56 10.67
CA ASP A 715 -12.39 9.03 11.61
C ASP A 715 -12.77 7.58 11.32
N SER A 716 -12.89 7.21 10.05
CA SER A 716 -13.20 5.84 9.62
C SER A 716 -12.06 4.88 9.98
N LEU A 717 -10.80 5.31 9.79
CA LEU A 717 -9.61 4.54 10.15
C LEU A 717 -9.42 4.44 11.68
N LEU A 718 -9.66 5.52 12.43
CA LEU A 718 -9.66 5.50 13.90
C LEU A 718 -10.72 4.55 14.46
N LYS A 719 -11.93 4.55 13.90
CA LYS A 719 -13.00 3.59 14.26
C LYS A 719 -12.60 2.16 13.89
N ALA A 720 -12.04 1.94 12.70
CA ALA A 720 -11.56 0.61 12.27
C ALA A 720 -10.41 0.09 13.15
N ARG A 721 -9.49 0.95 13.58
CA ARG A 721 -8.41 0.59 14.51
C ARG A 721 -8.96 0.29 15.91
N ALA A 722 -9.90 1.08 16.41
CA ALA A 722 -10.51 0.86 17.72
C ALA A 722 -11.23 -0.50 17.81
N LYS A 723 -11.95 -0.90 16.75
CA LYS A 723 -12.60 -2.21 16.65
C LYS A 723 -11.64 -3.41 16.71
N ARG A 724 -10.34 -3.24 16.45
CA ARG A 724 -9.34 -4.33 16.60
C ARG A 724 -9.00 -4.64 18.07
N ASP A 725 -9.29 -3.70 18.98
CA ASP A 725 -9.04 -3.90 20.41
C ASP A 725 -10.23 -4.55 21.13
N GLU A 726 -11.43 -4.45 20.56
CA GLU A 726 -12.65 -5.12 21.04
C GLU A 726 -12.46 -6.64 21.03
N PRO A 727 -13.01 -7.38 22.02
CA PRO A 727 -13.02 -8.83 21.95
C PRO A 727 -13.82 -9.29 20.72
N PRO A 728 -13.48 -10.43 20.09
CA PRO A 728 -14.30 -10.99 19.02
C PRO A 728 -15.72 -11.19 19.55
N PRO A 729 -16.77 -10.91 18.75
CA PRO A 729 -18.14 -11.11 19.17
C PRO A 729 -18.34 -12.57 19.61
N PRO A 730 -19.14 -12.84 20.65
CA PRO A 730 -19.40 -14.21 21.07
C PRO A 730 -19.95 -15.00 19.88
N PRO A 731 -19.51 -16.26 19.67
CA PRO A 731 -19.96 -17.05 18.54
C PRO A 731 -21.49 -17.13 18.57
N VAL A 732 -22.12 -16.62 17.52
CA VAL A 732 -23.58 -16.62 17.40
C VAL A 732 -24.02 -18.08 17.45
N LYS A 733 -24.70 -18.48 18.53
CA LYS A 733 -25.25 -19.83 18.67
C LYS A 733 -26.17 -20.07 17.48
N SER A 734 -25.74 -20.91 16.54
CA SER A 734 -26.56 -21.35 15.42
C SER A 734 -27.79 -22.05 16.01
N ASN A 735 -28.94 -21.38 15.96
CA ASN A 735 -30.16 -21.90 16.56
C ASN A 735 -30.58 -23.16 15.78
N PRO A 736 -30.53 -24.37 16.38
CA PRO A 736 -30.70 -25.62 15.63
C PRO A 736 -32.10 -25.76 14.99
N ASN A 737 -33.08 -24.96 15.43
CA ASN A 737 -34.42 -24.91 14.83
C ASN A 737 -34.50 -24.14 13.51
N ASN A 738 -33.47 -23.39 13.10
CA ASN A 738 -33.35 -22.83 11.75
C ASN A 738 -32.37 -23.65 10.90
N GLY A 739 -32.63 -24.96 10.79
CA GLY A 739 -31.98 -25.77 9.76
C GLY A 739 -32.32 -25.26 8.36
N PRO A 740 -31.40 -25.28 7.39
CA PRO A 740 -31.74 -25.11 5.99
C PRO A 740 -32.81 -26.16 5.63
N GLY A 741 -33.89 -25.74 4.96
CA GLY A 741 -34.94 -26.67 4.52
C GLY A 741 -34.33 -27.82 3.73
N GLY A 742 -34.63 -29.05 4.15
CA GLY A 742 -33.93 -30.24 3.66
C GLY A 742 -34.05 -30.40 2.15
N PHE A 743 -32.91 -30.61 1.49
CA PHE A 743 -32.91 -31.12 0.12
C PHE A 743 -33.55 -32.51 0.10
N PRO A 744 -34.57 -32.77 -0.74
CA PRO A 744 -35.06 -34.12 -0.95
C PRO A 744 -33.99 -34.91 -1.70
N GLY A 745 -33.33 -35.85 -1.02
CA GLY A 745 -32.43 -36.80 -1.66
C GLY A 745 -33.18 -37.69 -2.66
N PRO A 746 -32.55 -38.09 -3.79
CA PRO A 746 -33.18 -39.01 -4.73
C PRO A 746 -33.47 -40.36 -4.05
N GLY A 747 -34.64 -40.93 -4.36
CA GLY A 747 -35.24 -42.04 -3.62
C GLY A 747 -34.39 -43.31 -3.55
N GLY A 748 -34.42 -43.97 -2.40
CA GLY A 748 -33.77 -45.26 -2.18
C GLY A 748 -34.47 -46.42 -2.88
N PHE A 749 -33.70 -47.45 -3.22
CA PHE A 749 -34.20 -48.73 -3.69
C PHE A 749 -34.89 -49.51 -2.55
N PRO A 750 -35.93 -50.31 -2.82
CA PRO A 750 -36.62 -51.10 -1.81
C PRO A 750 -35.79 -52.33 -1.42
N GLY A 751 -35.44 -52.45 -0.13
CA GLY A 751 -34.87 -53.68 0.43
C GLY A 751 -35.96 -54.66 0.88
N PRO A 752 -35.79 -55.98 0.68
CA PRO A 752 -36.73 -56.98 1.15
C PRO A 752 -36.39 -57.50 2.57
N GLY A 753 -37.44 -57.66 3.39
CA GLY A 753 -37.66 -58.85 4.23
C GLY A 753 -36.76 -59.11 5.46
N PRO A 754 -37.33 -59.22 6.68
CA PRO A 754 -36.58 -59.62 7.87
C PRO A 754 -36.57 -61.15 8.09
N GLY A 755 -35.48 -61.69 8.64
CA GLY A 755 -35.48 -63.01 9.28
C GLY A 755 -34.12 -63.73 9.32
N GLY A 756 -33.73 -64.24 10.49
CA GLY A 756 -32.67 -65.24 10.63
C GLY A 756 -31.59 -64.92 11.69
N PRO A 757 -31.20 -65.88 12.56
CA PRO A 757 -30.33 -65.62 13.70
C PRO A 757 -28.82 -65.79 13.39
N ALA A 758 -27.99 -65.21 14.26
CA ALA A 758 -26.53 -65.32 14.20
C ALA A 758 -25.99 -66.64 14.81
N PRO A 759 -24.99 -67.28 14.17
CA PRO A 759 -24.00 -68.14 14.82
C PRO A 759 -22.63 -67.45 14.91
N GLY A 760 -21.83 -67.76 15.94
CA GLY A 760 -20.55 -67.08 16.23
C GLY A 760 -19.30 -67.98 16.17
N GLY A 761 -18.17 -67.42 16.63
CA GLY A 761 -16.84 -68.07 16.70
C GLY A 761 -16.10 -68.06 15.36
N PHE A 762 -14.76 -67.96 15.26
CA PHE A 762 -13.62 -67.87 16.18
C PHE A 762 -12.44 -67.25 15.36
N PRO A 763 -11.17 -67.24 15.79
CA PRO A 763 -10.57 -66.68 17.01
C PRO A 763 -9.52 -65.59 16.67
N GLY A 764 -9.08 -64.82 17.68
CA GLY A 764 -7.82 -64.06 17.60
C GLY A 764 -6.65 -64.85 18.22
N PRO A 765 -5.39 -64.59 17.84
CA PRO A 765 -4.22 -64.96 18.61
C PRO A 765 -3.67 -63.75 19.40
N GLY A 766 -3.34 -63.94 20.67
CA GLY A 766 -2.77 -62.91 21.53
C GLY A 766 -1.31 -63.16 21.90
N ALA A 767 -0.62 -62.07 22.25
CA ALA A 767 0.57 -61.95 23.13
C ALA A 767 1.86 -62.77 22.83
N GLY A 768 3.01 -62.06 22.77
CA GLY A 768 4.34 -62.70 22.58
C GLY A 768 5.61 -61.89 22.91
N GLY A 769 5.54 -60.62 23.34
CA GLY A 769 6.69 -59.82 23.85
C GLY A 769 7.90 -59.63 22.90
N PRO A 770 9.05 -59.11 23.40
CA PRO A 770 9.26 -58.21 24.54
C PRO A 770 9.70 -56.79 24.07
N ALA A 771 9.75 -55.82 25.00
CA ALA A 771 10.18 -54.44 24.71
C ALA A 771 11.68 -54.20 24.96
N PRO A 772 12.39 -53.47 24.08
CA PRO A 772 13.44 -52.52 24.46
C PRO A 772 12.79 -51.14 24.68
N GLY A 773 13.03 -50.42 25.77
CA GLY A 773 14.35 -50.13 26.32
C GLY A 773 14.70 -48.70 25.91
N GLY A 774 14.48 -47.73 26.81
CA GLY A 774 14.54 -46.31 26.49
C GLY A 774 15.95 -45.85 26.07
N PHE A 775 16.01 -44.87 25.17
CA PHE A 775 17.29 -44.27 24.73
C PHE A 775 17.62 -42.99 25.52
N PRO A 776 18.92 -42.72 25.75
CA PRO A 776 19.38 -41.76 26.74
C PRO A 776 19.56 -40.34 26.17
N GLY A 777 19.67 -39.36 27.07
CA GLY A 777 20.15 -38.02 26.72
C GLY A 777 21.64 -38.04 26.35
N PRO A 778 22.08 -37.35 25.28
CA PRO A 778 23.49 -37.29 24.91
C PRO A 778 24.20 -36.06 25.48
N GLY A 779 25.23 -36.31 26.29
CA GLY A 779 26.35 -35.40 26.46
C GLY A 779 27.55 -35.88 25.64
N ALA A 780 28.26 -34.95 25.00
CA ALA A 780 29.57 -35.09 24.32
C ALA A 780 29.67 -36.05 23.10
N GLY A 781 30.32 -35.57 22.01
CA GLY A 781 31.01 -36.48 21.07
C GLY A 781 30.81 -36.34 19.55
N GLY A 782 31.14 -35.19 18.93
CA GLY A 782 31.53 -35.17 17.50
C GLY A 782 30.39 -35.17 16.45
N PRO A 783 30.74 -35.10 15.16
CA PRO A 783 30.79 -33.80 14.47
C PRO A 783 29.55 -33.51 13.62
N ALA A 784 29.11 -32.24 13.65
CA ALA A 784 27.96 -31.77 12.87
C ALA A 784 28.35 -31.31 11.44
N PRO A 785 27.46 -31.44 10.44
CA PRO A 785 27.74 -31.02 9.07
C PRO A 785 27.59 -29.50 8.86
N GLY A 786 28.69 -28.85 8.44
CA GLY A 786 28.68 -27.77 7.45
C GLY A 786 27.86 -26.50 7.73
N GLY A 787 28.14 -25.77 8.82
CA GLY A 787 27.71 -24.38 8.96
C GLY A 787 28.59 -23.40 8.16
N PHE A 788 28.00 -22.32 7.62
CA PHE A 788 28.75 -21.25 6.96
C PHE A 788 29.72 -20.56 7.94
N PRO A 789 31.01 -20.38 7.61
CA PRO A 789 31.95 -19.68 8.47
C PRO A 789 31.71 -18.15 8.43
N GLY A 790 31.42 -17.55 9.58
CA GLY A 790 31.55 -16.11 9.76
C GLY A 790 33.02 -15.70 9.86
N PRO A 791 33.39 -14.46 9.49
CA PRO A 791 34.78 -14.00 9.54
C PRO A 791 35.23 -13.77 11.00
N GLY A 792 35.94 -14.76 11.55
CA GLY A 792 36.62 -14.64 12.84
C GLY A 792 37.87 -13.76 12.74
N ALA A 793 38.02 -12.81 13.66
CA ALA A 793 39.26 -12.09 13.87
C ALA A 793 40.27 -12.98 14.62
N GLY A 794 41.55 -12.94 14.22
CA GLY A 794 42.63 -13.66 14.91
C GLY A 794 43.69 -14.20 13.94
N GLY A 795 44.74 -13.43 13.71
CA GLY A 795 45.93 -13.82 12.95
C GLY A 795 47.16 -13.06 13.48
N PRO A 796 48.35 -13.69 13.57
CA PRO A 796 49.36 -13.31 14.55
C PRO A 796 50.30 -12.20 14.08
N ALA A 797 51.00 -11.60 15.05
CA ALA A 797 52.18 -10.79 14.80
C ALA A 797 53.42 -11.68 14.55
N PRO A 798 54.17 -11.45 13.46
CA PRO A 798 55.63 -11.49 13.44
C PRO A 798 56.15 -10.05 13.64
N GLY A 799 57.26 -9.80 14.34
CA GLY A 799 58.56 -10.39 14.08
C GLY A 799 59.40 -9.32 13.38
N GLY A 800 60.40 -8.76 14.07
CA GLY A 800 61.03 -7.49 13.67
C GLY A 800 61.88 -7.57 12.40
N PHE A 801 62.02 -6.43 11.72
CA PHE A 801 62.98 -6.22 10.64
C PHE A 801 64.13 -5.32 11.12
N PRO A 802 65.41 -5.65 10.84
CA PRO A 802 66.52 -4.73 10.98
C PRO A 802 66.57 -3.74 9.81
N GLY A 803 67.03 -2.51 10.06
CA GLY A 803 67.32 -1.53 9.00
C GLY A 803 68.55 -1.91 8.17
N PRO A 804 68.57 -1.50 6.90
CA PRO A 804 69.45 -0.39 6.49
C PRO A 804 68.67 0.65 5.65
N GLY A 805 69.17 1.86 5.36
CA GLY A 805 70.51 2.37 5.51
C GLY A 805 71.05 2.95 4.19
N GLY A 806 70.54 4.13 3.79
CA GLY A 806 71.28 5.13 3.02
C GLY A 806 71.39 5.05 1.48
N ARG A 807 71.41 6.26 0.89
CA ARG A 807 71.99 6.68 -0.42
C ARG A 807 71.27 6.30 -1.73
N GLY A 808 70.51 7.28 -2.25
CA GLY A 808 71.03 8.17 -3.30
C GLY A 808 70.92 7.73 -4.77
N SER A 809 70.01 8.35 -5.52
CA SER A 809 70.32 9.27 -6.64
C SER A 809 69.18 10.29 -6.77
#